data_AF-H2KX46-F1
#
_entry.id   AF-H2KX46-F1
#
_cell.length_a   1.000
_cell.length_b   1.000
_cell.length_c   1.000
_cell.angle_alpha   90.00
_cell.angle_beta   90.00
_cell.angle_gamma   90.00
#
_symmetry.space_group_name_H-M   'P 1'
#
loop_
_entity.id
_entity.type
_entity.pdbx_description
1 polymer ?
#
loop_
_entity_poly.entity_id
_entity_poly.type
_entity_poly.pdbx_seq_one_letter_code
_entity_poly.pdbx_strand_id
1 'polypeptide(L)'
;MTSLRPLETSLSIGGRPRRGLVLPPPGVGAGVLLRRGAMALPGRRGFACRGRSAASAAERTKEKKRRDSSKQPLVHLQVCLEHQVKFGEHVGIIGSTKELGSWEEQVELEWTTNGWVCQLKLPGETLVEFKFVIFLVGGKDKIWEDGNNRVVELPKDGKFDIVCHWNRTEEPLELLGTPKFELVGEAEKNTGEDASASVTFAPEKVQDISVVENGDPAPEAESSKFGGQWQGSKTVFMRSNEHLNKEADRMWDTTGLDGIALKLVEGDKASRNWWRKLEVVRGILSESFDDQSRLGALVYSAIYLKWIYTGQISCFEDGGHHRPNKHAEISRQIFRELEMMYYGKTTSAKDVLVIRKIHPFLPSFKSEFTASVPLTRIRDIAHRNDIPHDLKQEIKHTIQNKLHRNAGPEDLIATEVMLARITKTPGEYSETFVEQFTIFYSELKDFFNAGSLFEQLESIKESLNESGLEVLSSFVETKRSLDQVDHAEDLDKNDTIQILMTTLQSLSSLRSVLMKGLESGLRNDAPDNAIAMRQKWRLCEISLEDYSFVLLSRFINTLEALGGSASLAKDVARNTTLWDTTLDALVIGINQVSFSGWKTDECIAIGNEILSWKQKGLSESEGCEDGKYIWSLRLKATLDRARRLTEEYSEALLSIFPEKVMVIGKALGIPDNSVRTYTEAEIRAGIVFQVSKLCTVLQKAIREVLGSTGWDVLVPGVAHGTLMRPRD
;
A
#
# COMPACT_ATOMS: atom_id res chain seq x y z
N MET A 1 28.66 -28.72 -43.40
CA MET A 1 28.74 -29.19 -44.79
C MET A 1 27.40 -28.93 -45.48
N THR A 2 27.37 -28.75 -46.81
CA THR A 2 26.17 -28.72 -47.70
C THR A 2 24.97 -27.86 -47.22
N SER A 3 24.79 -26.59 -47.61
CA SER A 3 24.55 -26.03 -48.97
C SER A 3 23.28 -26.55 -49.65
N LEU A 4 22.27 -25.67 -49.81
CA LEU A 4 21.83 -25.14 -51.11
C LEU A 4 20.90 -23.91 -50.95
N ARG A 5 20.67 -23.17 -52.03
CA ARG A 5 20.13 -21.79 -52.07
C ARG A 5 18.88 -21.70 -53.01
N PRO A 6 18.31 -20.53 -53.38
CA PRO A 6 16.88 -20.29 -53.33
C PRO A 6 16.19 -20.29 -54.71
N LEU A 7 14.88 -19.97 -54.73
CA LEU A 7 14.15 -19.54 -55.92
C LEU A 7 13.25 -18.33 -55.60
N GLU A 8 13.56 -17.19 -56.20
CA GLU A 8 12.60 -16.10 -56.44
C GLU A 8 11.85 -16.37 -57.74
N THR A 9 10.64 -15.86 -57.87
CA THR A 9 10.16 -15.34 -59.17
C THR A 9 9.31 -14.11 -58.95
N SER A 10 9.69 -13.03 -59.62
CA SER A 10 8.98 -11.75 -59.64
C SER A 10 7.79 -11.81 -60.60
N LEU A 11 6.82 -10.90 -60.40
CA LEU A 11 6.20 -10.19 -61.51
C LEU A 11 5.68 -8.82 -61.06
N SER A 12 6.15 -7.80 -61.75
CA SER A 12 5.82 -6.39 -61.55
C SER A 12 4.80 -5.90 -62.57
N ILE A 13 4.07 -4.84 -62.22
CA ILE A 13 3.43 -3.75 -63.00
C ILE A 13 2.47 -3.10 -61.98
N GLY A 14 2.52 -1.82 -61.60
CA GLY A 14 2.81 -0.60 -62.35
C GLY A 14 1.51 0.23 -62.38
N GLY A 15 1.44 1.50 -61.97
CA GLY A 15 2.45 2.38 -61.38
C GLY A 15 1.84 3.67 -60.80
N ARG A 16 2.67 4.53 -60.18
CA ARG A 16 2.32 5.92 -59.77
C ARG A 16 2.47 6.88 -60.97
N PRO A 17 1.86 8.08 -60.96
CA PRO A 17 2.58 9.30 -60.54
C PRO A 17 1.81 10.11 -59.47
N ARG A 18 2.44 10.73 -58.46
CA ARG A 18 3.06 12.10 -58.41
C ARG A 18 2.08 13.27 -58.66
N ARG A 19 2.22 14.50 -58.09
CA ARG A 19 2.89 15.10 -56.89
C ARG A 19 2.69 16.63 -56.98
N GLY A 20 2.38 17.35 -55.88
CA GLY A 20 2.36 18.83 -55.81
C GLY A 20 0.99 19.48 -56.10
N LEU A 21 0.72 20.76 -55.78
CA LEU A 21 1.53 21.82 -55.11
C LEU A 21 0.61 23.06 -54.79
N VAL A 22 0.98 23.92 -53.82
CA VAL A 22 0.55 25.35 -53.63
C VAL A 22 -0.89 25.69 -53.15
N LEU A 23 -1.01 26.10 -51.86
CA LEU A 23 -1.43 27.41 -51.25
C LEU A 23 -2.65 28.28 -51.76
N PRO A 24 -3.18 29.24 -50.93
CA PRO A 24 -4.56 29.82 -50.93
C PRO A 24 -4.61 31.25 -51.59
N PRO A 25 -5.45 32.28 -51.25
CA PRO A 25 -6.65 32.52 -50.38
C PRO A 25 -7.86 33.05 -51.23
N PRO A 26 -8.80 34.00 -50.87
CA PRO A 26 -9.24 34.72 -49.62
C PRO A 26 -10.77 34.59 -49.34
N GLY A 27 -11.48 35.32 -48.45
CA GLY A 27 -11.14 36.22 -47.31
C GLY A 27 -12.25 37.24 -46.93
N VAL A 28 -12.07 37.92 -45.78
CA VAL A 28 -12.60 39.27 -45.38
C VAL A 28 -14.05 39.44 -44.83
N GLY A 29 -14.15 40.22 -43.72
CA GLY A 29 -15.36 40.80 -43.11
C GLY A 29 -15.49 40.46 -41.60
N ALA A 30 -15.04 41.24 -40.60
CA ALA A 30 -15.39 42.61 -40.20
C ALA A 30 -16.92 42.83 -40.07
N GLY A 31 -17.50 43.33 -38.97
CA GLY A 31 -16.99 43.85 -37.67
C GLY A 31 -18.16 44.49 -36.87
N VAL A 32 -17.87 45.36 -35.88
CA VAL A 32 -18.82 46.14 -35.03
C VAL A 32 -19.45 45.30 -33.87
N LEU A 33 -19.30 45.54 -32.55
CA LEU A 33 -19.23 46.70 -31.62
C LEU A 33 -20.56 47.14 -30.96
N LEU A 34 -20.47 47.38 -29.63
CA LEU A 34 -21.30 48.22 -28.75
C LEU A 34 -22.72 47.74 -28.32
N ARG A 35 -22.88 47.39 -27.03
CA ARG A 35 -23.22 48.30 -25.89
C ARG A 35 -23.03 47.53 -24.56
N ARG A 36 -22.28 48.03 -23.57
CA ARG A 36 -22.62 49.09 -22.58
C ARG A 36 -23.85 48.76 -21.69
N GLY A 37 -23.56 48.37 -20.45
CA GLY A 37 -24.45 48.42 -19.28
C GLY A 37 -23.57 48.46 -18.03
N ALA A 38 -23.66 49.51 -17.23
CA ALA A 38 -22.87 49.74 -16.01
C ALA A 38 -23.78 50.27 -14.89
N MET A 39 -23.24 50.38 -13.67
CA MET A 39 -23.90 50.73 -12.40
C MET A 39 -24.60 49.56 -11.68
N ALA A 40 -24.63 49.51 -10.33
CA ALA A 40 -23.81 50.19 -9.32
C ALA A 40 -23.96 49.50 -7.95
N LEU A 41 -22.96 49.66 -7.08
CA LEU A 41 -23.08 49.39 -5.64
C LEU A 41 -23.94 50.47 -4.94
N PRO A 42 -24.75 50.07 -3.96
CA PRO A 42 -24.65 50.62 -2.60
C PRO A 42 -24.72 49.49 -1.54
N GLY A 43 -24.33 49.66 -0.28
CA GLY A 43 -23.82 50.83 0.44
C GLY A 43 -24.08 50.63 1.95
N ARG A 44 -23.04 50.77 2.80
CA ARG A 44 -23.15 50.54 4.25
C ARG A 44 -24.14 51.50 4.94
N ARG A 45 -25.04 50.95 5.77
CA ARG A 45 -25.63 51.47 7.03
C ARG A 45 -26.35 50.26 7.67
N GLY A 46 -26.29 49.96 8.97
CA GLY A 46 -25.85 50.76 10.11
C GLY A 46 -27.04 51.13 10.99
N PHE A 47 -27.55 50.18 11.79
CA PHE A 47 -28.54 50.40 12.85
C PHE A 47 -28.36 49.39 13.99
N ALA A 48 -28.68 49.81 15.21
CA ALA A 48 -28.46 49.06 16.45
C ALA A 48 -29.70 49.09 17.37
N CYS A 49 -29.66 48.24 18.41
CA CYS A 49 -30.42 48.30 19.67
C CYS A 49 -31.93 47.96 19.66
N ARG A 50 -32.26 46.76 20.19
CA ARG A 50 -33.16 46.46 21.33
C ARG A 50 -33.62 44.99 21.22
N GLY A 51 -33.63 44.14 22.24
CA GLY A 51 -33.36 44.33 23.68
C GLY A 51 -34.59 43.98 24.52
N ARG A 52 -34.57 42.84 25.23
CA ARG A 52 -35.45 42.55 26.37
C ARG A 52 -34.81 41.53 27.31
N SER A 53 -34.91 41.80 28.61
CA SER A 53 -34.17 41.12 29.68
C SER A 53 -35.07 40.27 30.58
N ALA A 54 -34.47 39.27 31.25
CA ALA A 54 -34.75 38.86 32.63
C ALA A 54 -33.50 38.08 33.11
N ALA A 55 -32.60 38.55 33.97
CA ALA A 55 -32.74 39.14 35.30
C ALA A 55 -33.11 38.13 36.41
N SER A 56 -32.10 37.52 37.01
CA SER A 56 -32.01 37.37 38.48
C SER A 56 -30.55 37.07 38.87
N ALA A 57 -29.99 37.88 39.76
CA ALA A 57 -28.69 37.65 40.38
C ALA A 57 -28.90 37.45 41.89
N ALA A 58 -28.10 36.57 42.50
CA ALA A 58 -27.97 36.49 43.94
C ALA A 58 -26.50 36.70 44.30
N GLU A 59 -26.17 37.90 44.78
CA GLU A 59 -24.82 38.24 45.21
C GLU A 59 -24.39 37.41 46.43
N ARG A 60 -23.14 36.94 46.42
CA ARG A 60 -22.39 36.68 47.65
C ARG A 60 -21.04 37.37 47.60
N THR A 61 -21.04 38.62 48.03
CA THR A 61 -19.86 39.43 48.28
C THR A 61 -18.95 38.72 49.29
N LYS A 62 -17.72 38.40 48.86
CA LYS A 62 -16.59 38.17 49.77
C LYS A 62 -15.35 38.83 49.19
N GLU A 63 -15.09 40.06 49.64
CA GLU A 63 -13.73 40.58 49.61
C GLU A 63 -12.80 39.61 50.35
N LYS A 64 -11.73 39.15 49.69
CA LYS A 64 -10.56 38.65 50.42
C LYS A 64 -9.29 38.73 49.58
N LYS A 65 -8.55 39.81 49.84
CA LYS A 65 -7.10 40.00 49.66
C LYS A 65 -6.53 39.77 48.25
N ARG A 66 -5.85 40.79 47.74
CA ARG A 66 -4.70 40.62 46.83
C ARG A 66 -3.83 39.47 47.35
N ARG A 67 -3.64 38.44 46.53
CA ARG A 67 -2.59 37.43 46.64
C ARG A 67 -1.69 37.61 45.43
N ASP A 68 -0.40 37.37 45.62
CA ASP A 68 0.57 37.41 44.51
C ASP A 68 0.16 36.47 43.38
N SER A 69 0.33 36.95 42.15
CA SER A 69 0.11 36.18 40.94
C SER A 69 1.30 35.23 40.70
N SER A 70 1.40 34.18 41.52
CA SER A 70 2.43 33.15 41.40
C SER A 70 1.85 31.81 40.93
N LYS A 71 1.97 31.59 39.61
CA LYS A 71 1.72 30.32 38.88
C LYS A 71 0.26 29.83 38.91
N GLN A 72 -0.53 30.29 37.93
CA GLN A 72 -1.65 29.46 37.44
C GLN A 72 -1.08 28.12 36.92
N PRO A 73 -1.79 27.00 37.09
CA PRO A 73 -1.40 25.74 36.48
C PRO A 73 -1.56 25.83 34.95
N LEU A 74 -0.66 25.18 34.22
CA LEU A 74 -0.59 25.20 32.77
C LEU A 74 -0.92 23.80 32.22
N VAL A 75 -1.84 23.77 31.26
CA VAL A 75 -2.15 22.60 30.44
C VAL A 75 -1.28 22.64 29.19
N HIS A 76 -0.66 21.50 28.86
CA HIS A 76 -0.01 21.33 27.56
C HIS A 76 -1.01 20.67 26.63
N LEU A 77 -1.39 21.35 25.55
CA LEU A 77 -2.34 20.87 24.57
C LEU A 77 -1.61 20.69 23.23
N GLN A 78 -1.55 19.47 22.71
CA GLN A 78 -1.15 19.24 21.33
C GLN A 78 -2.41 19.24 20.45
N VAL A 79 -2.43 20.10 19.45
CA VAL A 79 -3.54 20.19 18.49
C VAL A 79 -3.08 19.62 17.17
N CYS A 80 -3.77 18.59 16.68
CA CYS A 80 -3.59 18.06 15.33
C CYS A 80 -4.79 18.43 14.46
N LEU A 81 -4.55 18.92 13.24
CA LEU A 81 -5.53 19.10 12.19
C LEU A 81 -5.24 18.11 11.04
N GLU A 82 -6.13 17.14 10.88
CA GLU A 82 -6.17 16.25 9.71
C GLU A 82 -6.73 17.00 8.50
N HIS A 83 -5.87 17.75 7.81
CA HIS A 83 -6.20 18.44 6.58
C HIS A 83 -5.01 18.55 5.61
N GLN A 84 -5.27 18.45 4.31
CA GLN A 84 -4.26 18.64 3.27
C GLN A 84 -4.50 19.96 2.54
N VAL A 85 -3.42 20.73 2.37
CA VAL A 85 -3.39 22.00 1.63
C VAL A 85 -2.46 21.85 0.42
N LYS A 86 -2.49 22.80 -0.52
CA LYS A 86 -1.65 22.72 -1.73
C LYS A 86 -0.20 23.08 -1.42
N PHE A 87 0.71 22.67 -2.30
CA PHE A 87 2.13 22.98 -2.16
C PHE A 87 2.37 24.50 -2.10
N GLY A 88 2.99 24.97 -1.00
CA GLY A 88 3.25 26.37 -0.71
C GLY A 88 2.15 27.08 0.10
N GLU A 89 1.02 26.43 0.37
CA GLU A 89 0.04 26.87 1.37
C GLU A 89 0.50 26.40 2.77
N HIS A 90 0.15 27.14 3.82
CA HIS A 90 0.44 26.78 5.22
C HIS A 90 -0.81 26.93 6.09
N VAL A 91 -0.85 26.25 7.24
CA VAL A 91 -1.97 26.31 8.19
C VAL A 91 -1.55 27.02 9.47
N GLY A 92 -2.43 27.87 9.99
CA GLY A 92 -2.34 28.43 11.33
C GLY A 92 -3.61 28.20 12.15
N ILE A 93 -3.49 28.30 13.47
CA ILE A 93 -4.58 28.34 14.44
C ILE A 93 -4.64 29.74 15.06
N ILE A 94 -5.87 30.23 15.24
CA ILE A 94 -6.16 31.54 15.84
C ILE A 94 -7.30 31.33 16.85
N GLY A 95 -7.23 31.96 18.02
CA GLY A 95 -8.22 31.74 19.08
C GLY A 95 -8.25 32.79 20.18
N SER A 96 -9.09 32.56 21.20
CA SER A 96 -9.48 33.56 22.21
C SER A 96 -8.43 33.83 23.29
N THR A 97 -7.51 32.89 23.55
CA THR A 97 -6.46 33.08 24.56
C THR A 97 -5.31 33.93 24.00
N LYS A 98 -4.42 34.39 24.89
CA LYS A 98 -3.24 35.17 24.48
C LYS A 98 -2.26 34.31 23.67
N GLU A 99 -2.13 33.06 24.06
CA GLU A 99 -1.23 32.08 23.44
C GLU A 99 -1.73 31.60 22.08
N LEU A 100 -3.01 31.84 21.77
CA LEU A 100 -3.64 31.65 20.45
C LEU A 100 -3.85 32.98 19.69
N GLY A 101 -3.14 34.04 20.09
CA GLY A 101 -3.12 35.32 19.38
C GLY A 101 -4.35 36.20 19.58
N SER A 102 -5.29 35.85 20.46
CA SER A 102 -6.47 36.65 20.83
C SER A 102 -7.31 37.15 19.64
N TRP A 103 -7.47 36.30 18.64
CA TRP A 103 -8.11 36.57 17.33
C TRP A 103 -7.38 37.54 16.39
N GLU A 104 -6.18 38.01 16.74
CA GLU A 104 -5.39 38.96 15.97
C GLU A 104 -4.11 38.33 15.36
N GLU A 105 -3.35 37.58 16.16
CA GLU A 105 -2.13 36.87 15.73
C GLU A 105 -2.38 35.38 15.45
N GLN A 106 -1.47 34.74 14.71
CA GLN A 106 -1.54 33.32 14.35
C GLN A 106 -0.45 32.50 15.03
N VAL A 107 -0.78 31.28 15.44
CA VAL A 107 0.21 30.24 15.71
C VAL A 107 0.27 29.35 14.49
N GLU A 108 1.44 29.25 13.86
CA GLU A 108 1.65 28.37 12.70
C GLU A 108 1.71 26.91 13.15
N LEU A 109 1.18 26.01 12.32
CA LEU A 109 1.26 24.57 12.54
C LEU A 109 2.40 24.00 11.69
N GLU A 110 3.06 22.98 12.22
CA GLU A 110 4.08 22.21 11.51
C GLU A 110 3.42 21.03 10.79
N TRP A 111 3.79 20.77 9.53
CA TRP A 111 3.28 19.63 8.78
C TRP A 111 3.94 18.33 9.23
N THR A 112 3.13 17.32 9.56
CA THR A 112 3.57 15.97 9.90
C THR A 112 2.83 14.94 9.04
N THR A 113 3.26 13.67 9.06
CA THR A 113 2.55 12.56 8.39
C THR A 113 1.12 12.37 8.86
N ASN A 114 0.80 12.82 10.08
CA ASN A 114 -0.50 12.63 10.72
C ASN A 114 -1.39 13.89 10.62
N GLY A 115 -0.93 14.94 9.94
CA GLY A 115 -1.63 16.22 9.83
C GLY A 115 -0.77 17.42 10.22
N TRP A 116 -1.40 18.59 10.27
CA TRP A 116 -0.79 19.83 10.76
C TRP A 116 -0.83 19.83 12.30
N VAL A 117 0.29 20.07 12.98
CA VAL A 117 0.40 19.96 14.44
C VAL A 117 0.95 21.25 15.06
N CYS A 118 0.42 21.65 16.21
CA CYS A 118 1.07 22.62 17.09
C CYS A 118 0.95 22.22 18.57
N GLN A 119 1.91 22.66 19.39
CA GLN A 119 1.90 22.46 20.85
C GLN A 119 1.68 23.79 21.56
N LEU A 120 0.66 23.84 22.41
CA LEU A 120 0.22 25.04 23.12
C LEU A 120 0.37 24.85 24.64
N LYS A 121 0.73 25.92 25.35
CA LYS A 121 0.79 25.95 26.82
C LYS A 121 -0.26 26.92 27.33
N LEU A 122 -1.44 26.41 27.66
CA LEU A 122 -2.63 27.20 27.94
C LEU A 122 -2.93 27.23 29.46
N PRO A 123 -3.55 28.29 29.99
CA PRO A 123 -4.01 28.31 31.38
C PRO A 123 -5.07 27.22 31.63
N GLY A 124 -4.92 26.45 32.70
CA GLY A 124 -5.93 25.48 33.12
C GLY A 124 -7.23 26.13 33.63
N GLU A 125 -8.29 25.33 33.77
CA GLU A 125 -9.65 25.77 34.18
C GLU A 125 -10.20 26.92 33.28
N THR A 126 -9.83 26.93 32.00
CA THR A 126 -10.18 27.99 31.03
C THR A 126 -10.94 27.41 29.84
N LEU A 127 -12.01 28.09 29.43
CA LEU A 127 -12.74 27.81 28.19
C LEU A 127 -12.03 28.53 27.03
N VAL A 128 -11.54 27.75 26.06
CA VAL A 128 -10.74 28.22 24.93
C VAL A 128 -11.57 28.08 23.66
N GLU A 129 -11.67 29.16 22.90
CA GLU A 129 -12.26 29.15 21.56
C GLU A 129 -11.16 29.28 20.50
N PHE A 130 -11.29 28.58 19.37
CA PHE A 130 -10.32 28.70 18.27
C PHE A 130 -10.92 28.36 16.90
N LYS A 131 -10.16 28.70 15.85
CA LYS A 131 -10.36 28.26 14.47
C LYS A 131 -9.04 28.05 13.74
N PHE A 132 -9.08 27.19 12.73
CA PHE A 132 -8.00 27.02 11.76
C PHE A 132 -8.13 27.97 10.56
N VAL A 133 -6.99 28.28 9.95
CA VAL A 133 -6.83 29.18 8.81
C VAL A 133 -5.78 28.61 7.84
N ILE A 134 -6.08 28.60 6.54
CA ILE A 134 -5.15 28.28 5.47
C ILE A 134 -4.67 29.58 4.83
N PHE A 135 -3.36 29.71 4.62
CA PHE A 135 -2.72 30.86 4.01
C PHE A 135 -2.26 30.52 2.59
N LEU A 136 -2.68 31.33 1.62
CA LEU A 136 -2.41 31.08 0.21
C LEU A 136 -1.00 31.52 -0.21
N VAL A 137 -0.47 30.86 -1.24
CA VAL A 137 0.84 31.19 -1.85
C VAL A 137 0.88 32.68 -2.23
N GLY A 138 1.74 33.45 -1.56
CA GLY A 138 1.80 34.92 -1.69
C GLY A 138 1.41 35.69 -0.41
N GLY A 139 0.94 35.01 0.64
CA GLY A 139 0.98 35.50 2.02
C GLY A 139 0.03 36.63 2.41
N LYS A 140 -0.92 37.01 1.55
CA LYS A 140 -1.92 38.08 1.84
C LYS A 140 -3.36 37.58 1.95
N ASP A 141 -3.69 36.51 1.23
CA ASP A 141 -5.04 35.95 1.24
C ASP A 141 -5.10 34.73 2.16
N LYS A 142 -6.14 34.68 2.99
CA LYS A 142 -6.36 33.61 3.98
C LYS A 142 -7.79 33.08 3.92
N ILE A 143 -7.93 31.76 4.03
CA ILE A 143 -9.19 31.02 4.06
C ILE A 143 -9.41 30.55 5.50
N TRP A 144 -10.51 30.94 6.12
CA TRP A 144 -10.91 30.44 7.43
C TRP A 144 -11.69 29.13 7.30
N GLU A 145 -11.69 28.29 8.34
CA GLU A 145 -12.61 27.16 8.38
C GLU A 145 -14.07 27.61 8.51
N ASP A 146 -14.96 26.94 7.79
CA ASP A 146 -16.41 27.13 7.82
C ASP A 146 -17.03 26.58 9.11
N GLY A 147 -18.10 27.23 9.58
CA GLY A 147 -18.83 26.84 10.80
C GLY A 147 -18.63 27.80 11.97
N ASN A 148 -18.93 27.34 13.18
CA ASN A 148 -18.78 28.11 14.42
C ASN A 148 -17.33 28.06 14.94
N ASN A 149 -17.00 28.81 15.99
CA ASN A 149 -15.73 28.61 16.69
C ASN A 149 -15.73 27.24 17.38
N ARG A 150 -14.59 26.54 17.35
CA ARG A 150 -14.37 25.35 18.17
C ARG A 150 -14.22 25.78 19.62
N VAL A 151 -14.77 25.02 20.57
CA VAL A 151 -14.75 25.35 21.99
C VAL A 151 -14.27 24.15 22.80
N VAL A 152 -13.23 24.33 23.62
CA VAL A 152 -12.69 23.31 24.52
C VAL A 152 -12.56 23.86 25.94
N GLU A 153 -13.08 23.12 26.92
CA GLU A 153 -12.88 23.42 28.34
C GLU A 153 -11.64 22.68 28.84
N LEU A 154 -10.61 23.44 29.25
CA LEU A 154 -9.37 22.85 29.73
C LEU A 154 -9.45 22.45 31.20
N PRO A 155 -8.97 21.25 31.58
CA PRO A 155 -8.84 20.85 32.98
C PRO A 155 -7.78 21.69 33.69
N LYS A 156 -7.56 21.41 34.97
CA LYS A 156 -6.67 22.20 35.82
C LYS A 156 -5.20 22.12 35.41
N ASP A 157 -4.71 20.93 35.14
CA ASP A 157 -3.34 20.64 34.73
C ASP A 157 -3.29 19.30 33.96
N GLY A 158 -2.21 19.10 33.20
CA GLY A 158 -1.97 17.86 32.46
C GLY A 158 -1.35 18.08 31.08
N LYS A 159 -1.23 16.97 30.35
CA LYS A 159 -0.88 16.93 28.93
C LYS A 159 -2.01 16.23 28.18
N PHE A 160 -2.54 16.87 27.15
CA PHE A 160 -3.64 16.35 26.36
C PHE A 160 -3.42 16.58 24.87
N ASP A 161 -3.93 15.65 24.07
CA ASP A 161 -3.94 15.76 22.63
C ASP A 161 -5.38 15.91 22.15
N ILE A 162 -5.61 16.74 21.12
CA ILE A 162 -6.88 16.82 20.39
C ILE A 162 -6.64 16.68 18.89
N VAL A 163 -7.52 15.94 18.22
CA VAL A 163 -7.51 15.75 16.76
C VAL A 163 -8.74 16.43 16.17
N CYS A 164 -8.53 17.24 15.15
CA CYS A 164 -9.54 18.04 14.47
C CYS A 164 -9.54 17.75 12.96
N HIS A 165 -10.70 17.90 12.31
CA HIS A 165 -10.84 17.81 10.85
C HIS A 165 -11.36 19.14 10.30
N TRP A 166 -10.82 19.59 9.16
CA TRP A 166 -11.21 20.86 8.55
C TRP A 166 -12.73 20.95 8.27
N ASN A 167 -13.32 22.12 8.52
CA ASN A 167 -14.75 22.41 8.40
C ASN A 167 -15.69 21.51 9.27
N ARG A 168 -15.16 20.79 10.28
CA ARG A 168 -15.96 20.02 11.25
C ARG A 168 -16.02 20.67 12.64
N THR A 169 -16.39 21.95 12.68
CA THR A 169 -16.38 22.76 13.92
C THR A 169 -17.32 22.26 15.04
N GLU A 170 -18.24 21.35 14.76
CA GLU A 170 -19.19 20.75 15.71
C GLU A 170 -18.80 19.33 16.16
N GLU A 171 -17.60 18.84 15.80
CA GLU A 171 -17.11 17.54 16.28
C GLU A 171 -16.69 17.59 17.77
N PRO A 172 -16.90 16.50 18.54
CA PRO A 172 -16.53 16.47 19.95
C PRO A 172 -15.00 16.51 20.11
N LEU A 173 -14.51 17.49 20.87
CA LEU A 173 -13.08 17.64 21.19
C LEU A 173 -12.74 16.81 22.43
N GLU A 174 -12.45 15.53 22.22
CA GLU A 174 -12.01 14.62 23.28
C GLU A 174 -10.54 14.89 23.67
N LEU A 175 -10.30 15.24 24.94
CA LEU A 175 -8.96 15.46 25.49
C LEU A 175 -8.28 14.12 25.82
N LEU A 176 -7.47 13.61 24.90
CA LEU A 176 -6.75 12.34 25.06
C LEU A 176 -5.51 12.52 25.93
N GLY A 177 -5.35 11.71 26.99
CA GLY A 177 -4.17 11.79 27.87
C GLY A 177 -2.94 11.09 27.29
N THR A 178 -1.80 11.78 27.22
CA THR A 178 -0.58 11.27 26.54
C THR A 178 0.07 10.07 27.25
N PRO A 179 0.39 8.98 26.52
CA PRO A 179 1.47 8.05 26.90
C PRO A 179 2.83 8.76 26.96
N LYS A 180 3.81 8.20 27.68
CA LYS A 180 5.15 8.81 27.82
C LYS A 180 5.93 8.80 26.50
N PHE A 181 6.13 9.96 25.89
CA PHE A 181 7.21 10.23 24.94
C PHE A 181 8.19 11.24 25.56
N GLU A 182 9.49 10.92 25.52
CA GLU A 182 10.57 11.82 25.95
C GLU A 182 11.09 12.65 24.77
N LEU A 183 11.34 13.95 25.01
CA LEU A 183 11.90 14.86 24.02
C LEU A 183 13.43 14.82 24.09
N VAL A 184 14.07 14.61 22.94
CA VAL A 184 15.52 14.82 22.77
C VAL A 184 15.80 16.33 22.78
N GLY A 185 16.83 16.72 23.53
CA GLY A 185 17.07 18.12 23.92
C GLY A 185 17.61 19.05 22.84
N GLU A 186 17.55 20.34 23.16
CA GLU A 186 18.08 21.48 22.41
C GLU A 186 19.61 21.34 22.18
N ALA A 187 20.08 21.72 21.00
CA ALA A 187 21.50 21.94 20.71
C ALA A 187 21.70 23.23 19.89
N GLU A 188 22.76 23.95 20.19
CA GLU A 188 22.94 25.36 19.82
C GLU A 188 23.29 25.58 18.34
N LYS A 189 23.05 26.81 17.87
CA LYS A 189 23.47 27.31 16.56
C LYS A 189 25.00 27.17 16.39
N ASN A 190 25.43 26.71 15.22
CA ASN A 190 26.65 27.20 14.60
C ASN A 190 26.53 27.26 13.07
N THR A 191 27.19 28.27 12.50
CA THR A 191 27.09 28.68 11.09
C THR A 191 28.15 28.01 10.21
N GLY A 192 27.81 27.72 8.95
CA GLY A 192 28.77 27.36 7.91
C GLY A 192 28.08 26.96 6.61
N GLU A 193 28.21 27.78 5.57
CA GLU A 193 27.77 27.46 4.20
C GLU A 193 28.83 26.59 3.51
N ASP A 194 28.41 25.56 2.76
CA ASP A 194 28.75 25.44 1.33
C ASP A 194 28.06 24.22 0.67
N ALA A 195 27.76 24.34 -0.62
CA ALA A 195 26.94 23.39 -1.36
C ALA A 195 27.75 22.49 -2.30
N SER A 196 27.45 21.18 -2.31
CA SER A 196 27.64 20.33 -3.51
C SER A 196 26.65 19.16 -3.51
N ALA A 197 26.13 18.81 -4.69
CA ALA A 197 25.01 17.89 -4.82
C ALA A 197 25.45 16.43 -4.95
N SER A 198 24.95 15.56 -4.06
CA SER A 198 24.90 14.12 -4.26
C SER A 198 23.60 13.57 -3.67
N VAL A 199 22.76 12.93 -4.49
CA VAL A 199 21.46 12.41 -4.04
C VAL A 199 21.70 11.10 -3.28
N THR A 200 21.79 11.21 -1.96
CA THR A 200 21.88 10.07 -1.05
C THR A 200 20.53 9.89 -0.37
N PHE A 201 19.83 8.79 -0.63
CA PHE A 201 18.59 8.46 0.08
C PHE A 201 18.91 8.15 1.55
N ALA A 202 18.57 9.08 2.45
CA ALA A 202 18.59 8.84 3.88
C ALA A 202 17.36 7.99 4.28
N PRO A 203 17.51 6.98 5.14
CA PRO A 203 16.38 6.21 5.64
C PRO A 203 15.68 6.99 6.76
N GLU A 204 14.48 7.51 6.48
CA GLU A 204 13.57 7.95 7.54
C GLU A 204 13.11 6.74 8.38
N LYS A 205 12.95 6.95 9.68
CA LYS A 205 12.44 5.92 10.59
C LYS A 205 10.97 5.64 10.24
N VAL A 206 10.68 4.40 9.87
CA VAL A 206 9.30 3.90 9.75
C VAL A 206 8.68 3.86 11.15
N GLN A 207 7.48 4.41 11.28
CA GLN A 207 6.73 4.46 12.53
C GLN A 207 5.94 3.16 12.70
N ASP A 208 5.99 2.55 13.88
CA ASP A 208 5.34 1.27 14.16
C ASP A 208 3.81 1.36 14.07
N ILE A 209 3.19 0.31 13.53
CA ILE A 209 1.73 0.15 13.51
C ILE A 209 1.31 -0.29 14.91
N SER A 210 0.68 0.62 15.66
CA SER A 210 0.19 0.34 17.01
C SER A 210 -1.02 -0.60 16.99
N VAL A 211 -0.85 -1.80 17.52
CA VAL A 211 -1.96 -2.66 17.96
C VAL A 211 -2.56 -2.04 19.22
N VAL A 212 -3.90 -1.98 19.31
CA VAL A 212 -4.61 -1.44 20.47
C VAL A 212 -5.17 -2.61 21.28
N GLU A 213 -4.55 -2.91 22.41
CA GLU A 213 -5.12 -3.82 23.41
C GLU A 213 -6.17 -3.10 24.27
N ASN A 214 -7.28 -3.79 24.57
CA ASN A 214 -7.85 -3.94 25.92
C ASN A 214 -9.17 -4.74 25.88
N GLY A 215 -9.23 -5.88 26.59
CA GLY A 215 -10.49 -6.41 27.16
C GLY A 215 -10.97 -7.81 26.73
N ASP A 216 -10.39 -8.85 27.35
CA ASP A 216 -10.91 -10.23 27.54
C ASP A 216 -11.31 -11.11 26.31
N PRO A 217 -11.17 -12.45 26.42
CA PRO A 217 -10.97 -13.30 25.24
C PRO A 217 -12.27 -13.72 24.54
N ALA A 218 -12.48 -13.19 23.34
CA ALA A 218 -13.29 -13.79 22.28
C ALA A 218 -12.40 -14.01 21.04
N PRO A 219 -12.63 -15.05 20.21
CA PRO A 219 -11.73 -15.38 19.11
C PRO A 219 -11.63 -14.23 18.10
N GLU A 220 -10.43 -13.67 17.97
CA GLU A 220 -10.17 -12.53 17.10
C GLU A 220 -10.51 -12.86 15.64
N ALA A 221 -11.44 -12.10 15.07
CA ALA A 221 -11.62 -12.07 13.63
C ALA A 221 -10.46 -11.27 13.03
N GLU A 222 -9.41 -11.97 12.57
CA GLU A 222 -8.28 -11.38 11.83
C GLU A 222 -8.80 -10.37 10.80
N SER A 223 -8.49 -9.08 10.99
CA SER A 223 -8.94 -8.01 10.08
C SER A 223 -8.52 -8.34 8.66
N SER A 224 -9.44 -8.23 7.69
CA SER A 224 -9.13 -8.63 6.32
C SER A 224 -7.93 -7.83 5.76
N LYS A 225 -7.09 -8.46 4.93
CA LYS A 225 -6.06 -7.75 4.12
C LYS A 225 -6.66 -6.60 3.29
N PHE A 226 -7.97 -6.60 3.12
CA PHE A 226 -8.75 -5.80 2.20
C PHE A 226 -9.20 -4.45 2.81
N GLY A 227 -9.75 -4.46 4.03
CA GLY A 227 -10.23 -3.24 4.71
C GLY A 227 -9.14 -2.16 4.88
N GLY A 228 -7.90 -2.56 5.19
CA GLY A 228 -6.77 -1.64 5.38
C GLY A 228 -6.21 -1.01 4.10
N GLN A 229 -6.59 -1.49 2.91
CA GLN A 229 -6.13 -0.97 1.61
C GLN A 229 -7.20 -0.15 0.87
N TRP A 230 -8.41 -0.06 1.44
CA TRP A 230 -9.55 0.60 0.80
C TRP A 230 -9.39 2.13 0.74
N GLN A 231 -9.43 2.66 -0.49
CA GLN A 231 -9.37 4.09 -0.81
C GLN A 231 -10.67 4.59 -1.46
N GLY A 232 -11.67 3.72 -1.65
CA GLY A 232 -12.99 4.10 -2.12
C GLY A 232 -13.83 4.82 -1.07
N SER A 233 -15.01 5.30 -1.47
CA SER A 233 -15.89 6.03 -0.54
C SER A 233 -16.40 5.15 0.61
N LYS A 234 -16.59 5.73 1.81
CA LYS A 234 -17.19 5.04 2.96
C LYS A 234 -18.56 4.43 2.62
N THR A 235 -18.85 3.26 3.18
CA THR A 235 -20.13 2.56 3.01
C THR A 235 -21.29 3.42 3.52
N VAL A 236 -22.31 3.57 2.68
CA VAL A 236 -23.61 4.17 3.05
C VAL A 236 -24.66 3.07 2.98
N PHE A 237 -25.29 2.77 4.11
CA PHE A 237 -26.36 1.77 4.18
C PHE A 237 -27.68 2.38 3.70
N MET A 238 -28.27 1.79 2.67
CA MET A 238 -29.47 2.28 1.99
C MET A 238 -30.69 1.49 2.44
N ARG A 239 -31.79 2.18 2.78
CA ARG A 239 -33.08 1.55 3.16
C ARG A 239 -34.06 1.39 1.99
N SER A 240 -33.67 1.89 0.83
CA SER A 240 -34.42 2.04 -0.42
C SER A 240 -33.44 1.94 -1.59
N ASN A 241 -33.91 1.91 -2.84
CA ASN A 241 -33.03 1.97 -4.03
C ASN A 241 -32.55 3.41 -4.32
N GLU A 242 -32.04 4.12 -3.31
CA GLU A 242 -31.48 5.47 -3.42
C GLU A 242 -30.00 5.44 -3.83
N HIS A 243 -29.75 4.90 -5.02
CA HIS A 243 -28.43 4.95 -5.64
C HIS A 243 -28.16 6.39 -6.13
N LEU A 244 -27.50 7.20 -5.30
CA LEU A 244 -26.92 8.46 -5.75
C LEU A 244 -26.00 8.18 -6.94
N ASN A 245 -26.23 8.85 -8.08
CA ASN A 245 -25.42 8.73 -9.30
C ASN A 245 -24.05 9.42 -9.13
N LYS A 246 -23.19 8.89 -8.25
CA LYS A 246 -21.77 9.26 -8.11
C LYS A 246 -20.96 9.04 -9.41
N GLU A 247 -21.54 8.36 -10.39
CA GLU A 247 -21.00 8.25 -11.75
C GLU A 247 -20.87 9.62 -12.45
N ALA A 248 -21.66 10.63 -12.05
CA ALA A 248 -21.52 12.00 -12.55
C ALA A 248 -20.20 12.67 -12.17
N ASP A 249 -19.55 12.19 -11.09
CA ASP A 249 -18.27 12.71 -10.60
C ASP A 249 -17.07 12.03 -11.28
N ARG A 250 -17.29 11.02 -12.14
CA ARG A 250 -16.22 10.31 -12.86
C ARG A 250 -15.77 11.07 -14.11
N MET A 251 -14.45 11.15 -14.27
CA MET A 251 -13.82 11.71 -15.46
C MET A 251 -13.35 10.60 -16.41
N TRP A 252 -13.57 10.83 -17.71
CA TRP A 252 -13.01 10.03 -18.80
C TRP A 252 -12.41 10.96 -19.87
N ASP A 253 -11.17 11.39 -19.65
CA ASP A 253 -10.42 12.19 -20.63
C ASP A 253 -9.69 11.25 -21.62
N THR A 254 -10.23 11.12 -22.83
CA THR A 254 -9.61 10.36 -23.93
C THR A 254 -8.67 11.22 -24.78
N THR A 255 -8.45 12.48 -24.44
CA THR A 255 -7.69 13.44 -25.26
C THR A 255 -6.21 13.07 -25.32
N GLY A 256 -5.74 12.66 -26.51
CA GLY A 256 -4.35 12.27 -26.72
C GLY A 256 -4.01 10.85 -26.27
N LEU A 257 -5.01 10.01 -25.96
CA LEU A 257 -4.80 8.57 -25.77
C LEU A 257 -4.81 7.84 -27.11
N ASP A 258 -3.98 6.80 -27.21
CA ASP A 258 -3.99 5.84 -28.31
C ASP A 258 -3.87 4.39 -27.82
N GLY A 259 -3.90 3.44 -28.76
CA GLY A 259 -3.65 2.02 -28.55
C GLY A 259 -4.41 1.41 -27.36
N ILE A 260 -3.66 0.74 -26.48
CA ILE A 260 -4.20 0.02 -25.32
C ILE A 260 -4.80 0.98 -24.29
N ALA A 261 -4.21 2.17 -24.10
CA ALA A 261 -4.70 3.15 -23.13
C ALA A 261 -6.08 3.68 -23.52
N LEU A 262 -6.27 4.04 -24.79
CA LEU A 262 -7.57 4.45 -25.31
C LEU A 262 -8.61 3.33 -25.16
N LYS A 263 -8.27 2.11 -25.58
CA LYS A 263 -9.16 0.94 -25.46
C LYS A 263 -9.58 0.67 -24.01
N LEU A 264 -8.67 0.82 -23.05
CA LEU A 264 -8.96 0.64 -21.63
C LEU A 264 -9.93 1.71 -21.11
N VAL A 265 -9.69 2.99 -21.42
CA VAL A 265 -10.49 4.11 -20.92
C VAL A 265 -11.88 4.15 -21.56
N GLU A 266 -12.00 3.87 -22.86
CA GLU A 266 -13.28 3.69 -23.53
C GLU A 266 -14.01 2.44 -23.02
N GLY A 267 -13.27 1.36 -22.77
CA GLY A 267 -13.77 0.14 -22.14
C GLY A 267 -14.36 0.40 -20.75
N ASP A 268 -13.65 1.10 -19.89
CA ASP A 268 -14.13 1.49 -18.55
C ASP A 268 -15.38 2.38 -18.61
N LYS A 269 -15.41 3.33 -19.55
CA LYS A 269 -16.55 4.22 -19.79
C LYS A 269 -17.81 3.45 -20.22
N ALA A 270 -17.66 2.34 -20.94
CA ALA A 270 -18.76 1.42 -21.27
C ALA A 270 -19.07 0.40 -20.15
N SER A 271 -18.20 0.27 -19.14
CA SER A 271 -18.21 -0.80 -18.14
C SER A 271 -18.56 -0.28 -16.75
N ARG A 272 -19.86 -0.12 -16.49
CA ARG A 272 -20.39 0.32 -15.18
C ARG A 272 -20.12 -0.70 -14.07
N ASN A 273 -20.30 -1.99 -14.34
CA ASN A 273 -20.22 -3.10 -13.39
C ASN A 273 -18.88 -3.87 -13.48
N TRP A 274 -18.50 -4.57 -12.41
CA TRP A 274 -17.17 -5.18 -12.24
C TRP A 274 -16.87 -6.24 -13.30
N TRP A 275 -17.81 -7.15 -13.61
CA TRP A 275 -17.58 -8.17 -14.64
C TRP A 275 -17.27 -7.57 -16.02
N ARG A 276 -17.84 -6.41 -16.40
CA ARG A 276 -17.46 -5.76 -17.65
C ARG A 276 -16.07 -5.13 -17.58
N LYS A 277 -15.67 -4.59 -16.42
CA LYS A 277 -14.27 -4.14 -16.21
C LYS A 277 -13.28 -5.31 -16.32
N LEU A 278 -13.63 -6.50 -15.81
CA LEU A 278 -12.87 -7.73 -16.03
C LEU A 278 -12.88 -8.15 -17.52
N GLU A 279 -14.01 -8.01 -18.22
CA GLU A 279 -14.14 -8.30 -19.66
C GLU A 279 -13.24 -7.37 -20.52
N VAL A 280 -13.09 -6.10 -20.14
CA VAL A 280 -12.13 -5.15 -20.74
C VAL A 280 -10.68 -5.64 -20.55
N VAL A 281 -10.32 -6.09 -19.34
CA VAL A 281 -8.99 -6.66 -19.09
C VAL A 281 -8.73 -7.90 -19.93
N ARG A 282 -9.70 -8.83 -19.98
CA ARG A 282 -9.61 -10.02 -20.84
C ARG A 282 -9.36 -9.63 -22.30
N GLY A 283 -10.18 -8.74 -22.86
CA GLY A 283 -10.03 -8.26 -24.24
C GLY A 283 -8.74 -7.47 -24.51
N ILE A 284 -8.05 -6.94 -23.49
CA ILE A 284 -6.73 -6.32 -23.63
C ILE A 284 -5.62 -7.38 -23.68
N LEU A 285 -5.72 -8.43 -22.85
CA LEU A 285 -4.72 -9.50 -22.78
C LEU A 285 -4.81 -10.46 -23.97
N SER A 286 -6.02 -10.86 -24.40
CA SER A 286 -6.21 -11.78 -25.54
C SER A 286 -5.76 -11.22 -26.90
N GLU A 287 -5.60 -9.89 -27.03
CA GLU A 287 -5.26 -9.21 -28.30
C GLU A 287 -3.79 -8.75 -28.38
N SER A 288 -2.97 -8.95 -27.34
CA SER A 288 -1.57 -8.51 -27.34
C SER A 288 -0.64 -9.61 -27.87
N PHE A 289 -0.19 -9.48 -29.13
CA PHE A 289 0.53 -10.54 -29.86
C PHE A 289 2.06 -10.35 -29.96
N ASP A 290 2.60 -9.15 -29.71
CA ASP A 290 4.05 -8.89 -29.71
C ASP A 290 4.57 -8.53 -28.30
N ASP A 291 5.89 -8.62 -28.08
CA ASP A 291 6.47 -8.47 -26.74
C ASP A 291 6.29 -7.07 -26.13
N GLN A 292 6.24 -6.00 -26.94
CA GLN A 292 6.05 -4.63 -26.43
C GLN A 292 4.59 -4.34 -26.09
N SER A 293 3.66 -4.76 -26.96
CA SER A 293 2.23 -4.67 -26.72
C SER A 293 1.78 -5.56 -25.55
N ARG A 294 2.37 -6.76 -25.39
CA ARG A 294 2.13 -7.65 -24.24
C ARG A 294 2.50 -6.99 -22.92
N LEU A 295 3.73 -6.47 -22.79
CA LEU A 295 4.13 -5.77 -21.57
C LEU A 295 3.25 -4.54 -21.30
N GLY A 296 2.88 -3.80 -22.36
CA GLY A 296 1.91 -2.70 -22.24
C GLY A 296 0.55 -3.15 -21.69
N ALA A 297 -0.02 -4.21 -22.27
CA ALA A 297 -1.30 -4.80 -21.88
C ALA A 297 -1.29 -5.25 -20.42
N LEU A 298 -0.29 -6.04 -20.02
CA LEU A 298 -0.10 -6.50 -18.64
C LEU A 298 -0.06 -5.34 -17.64
N VAL A 299 0.67 -4.27 -17.96
CA VAL A 299 0.87 -3.15 -17.01
C VAL A 299 -0.40 -2.32 -16.86
N TYR A 300 -1.07 -2.01 -17.97
CA TYR A 300 -2.36 -1.32 -17.92
C TYR A 300 -3.41 -2.16 -17.16
N SER A 301 -3.45 -3.49 -17.37
CA SER A 301 -4.31 -4.40 -16.62
C SER A 301 -4.00 -4.42 -15.12
N ALA A 302 -2.73 -4.48 -14.73
CA ALA A 302 -2.31 -4.49 -13.32
C ALA A 302 -2.71 -3.21 -12.58
N ILE A 303 -2.44 -2.04 -13.16
CA ILE A 303 -2.80 -0.74 -12.56
C ILE A 303 -4.32 -0.61 -12.44
N TYR A 304 -5.06 -0.92 -13.51
CA TYR A 304 -6.52 -0.78 -13.57
C TYR A 304 -7.23 -1.72 -12.58
N LEU A 305 -6.81 -2.99 -12.52
CA LEU A 305 -7.35 -3.93 -11.54
C LEU A 305 -7.04 -3.54 -10.11
N LYS A 306 -5.82 -3.06 -9.82
CA LYS A 306 -5.47 -2.55 -8.49
C LYS A 306 -6.39 -1.40 -8.08
N TRP A 307 -6.61 -0.41 -8.95
CA TRP A 307 -7.48 0.73 -8.65
C TRP A 307 -8.96 0.37 -8.52
N ILE A 308 -9.44 -0.65 -9.23
CA ILE A 308 -10.79 -1.21 -8.96
C ILE A 308 -10.83 -1.86 -7.58
N TYR A 309 -9.83 -2.69 -7.27
CA TYR A 309 -9.79 -3.48 -6.04
C TYR A 309 -9.63 -2.60 -4.78
N THR A 310 -8.87 -1.51 -4.85
CA THR A 310 -8.77 -0.49 -3.79
C THR A 310 -9.95 0.49 -3.77
N GLY A 311 -10.92 0.39 -4.67
CA GLY A 311 -12.10 1.26 -4.72
C GLY A 311 -11.89 2.66 -5.30
N GLN A 312 -10.69 2.95 -5.81
CA GLN A 312 -10.38 4.20 -6.52
C GLN A 312 -11.12 4.30 -7.86
N ILE A 313 -11.45 3.16 -8.47
CA ILE A 313 -12.38 3.02 -9.60
C ILE A 313 -13.61 2.27 -9.11
N SER A 314 -14.71 2.98 -8.90
CA SER A 314 -15.94 2.39 -8.39
C SER A 314 -16.68 1.52 -9.43
N CYS A 315 -17.36 0.50 -8.94
CA CYS A 315 -18.28 -0.37 -9.68
C CYS A 315 -19.74 -0.05 -9.33
N PHE A 316 -20.58 0.11 -10.35
CA PHE A 316 -21.99 0.51 -10.22
C PHE A 316 -22.94 -0.56 -10.76
N GLU A 317 -24.15 -0.61 -10.20
CA GLU A 317 -25.25 -1.39 -10.76
C GLU A 317 -25.66 -0.88 -12.16
N ASP A 318 -25.91 -1.80 -13.08
CA ASP A 318 -26.70 -1.57 -14.27
C ASP A 318 -28.04 -2.33 -14.18
N GLY A 319 -28.92 -2.16 -15.16
CA GLY A 319 -30.22 -2.85 -15.19
C GLY A 319 -30.13 -4.37 -15.47
N GLY A 320 -28.92 -4.93 -15.51
CA GLY A 320 -28.68 -6.35 -15.78
C GLY A 320 -28.77 -7.22 -14.52
N HIS A 321 -29.12 -8.49 -14.72
CA HIS A 321 -29.08 -9.51 -13.66
C HIS A 321 -27.92 -10.48 -13.91
N HIS A 322 -26.72 -10.09 -13.47
CA HIS A 322 -25.52 -10.93 -13.57
C HIS A 322 -25.07 -11.39 -12.19
N ARG A 323 -25.00 -12.71 -12.00
CA ARG A 323 -24.56 -13.35 -10.75
C ARG A 323 -23.01 -13.38 -10.66
N PRO A 324 -22.45 -13.63 -9.47
CA PRO A 324 -21.00 -13.76 -9.25
C PRO A 324 -20.30 -14.76 -10.20
N ASN A 325 -21.02 -15.79 -10.69
CA ASN A 325 -20.47 -16.78 -11.61
C ASN A 325 -19.94 -16.22 -12.94
N LYS A 326 -20.50 -15.12 -13.46
CA LYS A 326 -19.95 -14.44 -14.65
C LYS A 326 -18.59 -13.80 -14.35
N HIS A 327 -18.35 -13.32 -13.13
CA HIS A 327 -17.06 -12.77 -12.70
C HIS A 327 -16.03 -13.90 -12.55
N ALA A 328 -16.42 -15.00 -11.90
CA ALA A 328 -15.60 -16.22 -11.78
C ALA A 328 -15.17 -16.77 -13.14
N GLU A 329 -16.09 -16.85 -14.12
CA GLU A 329 -15.78 -17.34 -15.46
C GLU A 329 -14.76 -16.45 -16.20
N ILE A 330 -14.92 -15.13 -16.15
CA ILE A 330 -13.96 -14.20 -16.79
C ILE A 330 -12.61 -14.26 -16.07
N SER A 331 -12.61 -14.28 -14.74
CA SER A 331 -11.41 -14.44 -13.91
C SER A 331 -10.63 -15.69 -14.28
N ARG A 332 -11.31 -16.83 -14.45
CA ARG A 332 -10.71 -18.09 -14.90
C ARG A 332 -10.04 -17.96 -16.26
N GLN A 333 -10.65 -17.23 -17.20
CA GLN A 333 -10.08 -17.02 -18.53
C GLN A 333 -8.83 -16.14 -18.47
N ILE A 334 -8.88 -15.01 -17.75
CA ILE A 334 -7.71 -14.15 -17.51
C ILE A 334 -6.59 -14.93 -16.81
N PHE A 335 -6.91 -15.71 -15.77
CA PHE A 335 -5.94 -16.52 -15.04
C PHE A 335 -5.25 -17.56 -15.94
N ARG A 336 -6.00 -18.24 -16.84
CA ARG A 336 -5.42 -19.17 -17.83
C ARG A 336 -4.46 -18.45 -18.77
N GLU A 337 -4.83 -17.29 -19.31
CA GLU A 337 -3.96 -16.50 -20.18
C GLU A 337 -2.67 -16.07 -19.45
N LEU A 338 -2.79 -15.54 -18.23
CA LEU A 338 -1.65 -15.12 -17.41
C LEU A 338 -0.70 -16.27 -17.07
N GLU A 339 -1.19 -17.44 -16.66
CA GLU A 339 -0.33 -18.60 -16.37
C GLU A 339 0.32 -19.17 -17.65
N MET A 340 -0.37 -19.13 -18.80
CA MET A 340 0.24 -19.49 -20.08
C MET A 340 1.34 -18.50 -20.50
N MET A 341 1.17 -17.21 -20.21
CA MET A 341 2.23 -16.20 -20.41
C MET A 341 3.37 -16.39 -19.40
N TYR A 342 3.10 -16.67 -18.12
CA TYR A 342 4.12 -16.80 -17.07
C TYR A 342 5.21 -17.83 -17.43
N TYR A 343 4.80 -18.99 -17.96
CA TYR A 343 5.70 -20.07 -18.36
C TYR A 343 6.05 -20.08 -19.87
N GLY A 344 5.79 -18.96 -20.56
CA GLY A 344 6.12 -18.77 -21.96
C GLY A 344 7.63 -18.66 -22.23
N LYS A 345 8.09 -19.22 -23.37
CA LYS A 345 9.52 -19.21 -23.74
C LYS A 345 10.09 -17.83 -24.09
N THR A 346 9.23 -16.88 -24.44
CA THR A 346 9.57 -15.49 -24.81
C THR A 346 9.22 -14.49 -23.71
N THR A 347 8.87 -14.97 -22.53
CA THR A 347 8.42 -14.15 -21.41
C THR A 347 9.62 -13.49 -20.75
N SER A 348 9.61 -12.16 -20.67
CA SER A 348 10.66 -11.40 -20.02
C SER A 348 10.48 -11.37 -18.50
N ALA A 349 11.56 -11.13 -17.76
CA ALA A 349 11.47 -10.93 -16.32
C ALA A 349 10.49 -9.77 -15.96
N LYS A 350 10.37 -8.75 -16.82
CA LYS A 350 9.40 -7.65 -16.65
C LYS A 350 7.95 -8.13 -16.76
N ASP A 351 7.65 -9.04 -17.70
CA ASP A 351 6.32 -9.64 -17.82
C ASP A 351 5.95 -10.41 -16.54
N VAL A 352 6.87 -11.26 -16.04
CA VAL A 352 6.68 -12.06 -14.83
C VAL A 352 6.34 -11.18 -13.62
N LEU A 353 7.10 -10.10 -13.39
CA LEU A 353 6.84 -9.17 -12.28
C LEU A 353 5.45 -8.54 -12.33
N VAL A 354 4.94 -8.25 -13.53
CA VAL A 354 3.62 -7.62 -13.70
C VAL A 354 2.49 -8.65 -13.61
N ILE A 355 2.67 -9.86 -14.16
CA ILE A 355 1.69 -10.97 -14.03
C ILE A 355 1.42 -11.29 -12.56
N ARG A 356 2.48 -11.37 -11.72
CA ARG A 356 2.36 -11.57 -10.26
C ARG A 356 1.46 -10.52 -9.59
N LYS A 357 1.49 -9.27 -10.07
CA LYS A 357 0.69 -8.16 -9.55
C LYS A 357 -0.77 -8.17 -10.03
N ILE A 358 -1.13 -8.98 -11.03
CA ILE A 358 -2.52 -9.12 -11.49
C ILE A 358 -3.28 -10.18 -10.69
N HIS A 359 -2.63 -11.31 -10.38
CA HIS A 359 -3.30 -12.47 -9.75
C HIS A 359 -4.12 -12.16 -8.48
N PRO A 360 -3.67 -11.31 -7.53
CA PRO A 360 -4.44 -11.02 -6.31
C PRO A 360 -5.78 -10.32 -6.53
N PHE A 361 -5.98 -9.64 -7.66
CA PHE A 361 -7.18 -8.85 -7.94
C PHE A 361 -8.26 -9.61 -8.72
N LEU A 362 -8.03 -10.90 -8.98
CA LEU A 362 -8.94 -11.78 -9.71
C LEU A 362 -9.83 -12.57 -8.74
N PRO A 363 -11.17 -12.56 -8.89
CA PRO A 363 -12.05 -13.34 -8.01
C PRO A 363 -11.82 -14.84 -8.14
N SER A 364 -12.23 -15.56 -7.10
CA SER A 364 -12.16 -17.00 -7.01
C SER A 364 -13.11 -17.67 -8.01
N PHE A 365 -12.63 -18.72 -8.67
CA PHE A 365 -13.40 -19.50 -9.63
C PHE A 365 -13.49 -20.99 -9.27
N LYS A 366 -13.59 -21.26 -7.96
CA LYS A 366 -14.03 -22.57 -7.44
C LYS A 366 -15.38 -22.98 -8.05
N SER A 367 -15.64 -24.29 -8.07
CA SER A 367 -16.90 -24.89 -8.54
C SER A 367 -18.13 -24.19 -7.96
N GLU A 368 -18.10 -23.89 -6.65
CA GLU A 368 -19.14 -23.19 -5.90
C GLU A 368 -19.48 -21.81 -6.45
N PHE A 369 -18.47 -21.05 -6.89
CA PHE A 369 -18.65 -19.71 -7.46
C PHE A 369 -18.98 -19.74 -8.96
N THR A 370 -18.51 -20.74 -9.70
CA THR A 370 -18.89 -20.97 -11.10
C THR A 370 -20.29 -21.59 -11.29
N ALA A 371 -20.93 -22.06 -10.20
CA ALA A 371 -22.27 -22.61 -10.23
C ALA A 371 -23.31 -21.62 -10.79
N SER A 372 -24.49 -22.11 -11.18
CA SER A 372 -25.55 -21.24 -11.74
C SER A 372 -26.12 -20.24 -10.73
N VAL A 373 -26.03 -20.54 -9.43
CA VAL A 373 -26.59 -19.73 -8.34
C VAL A 373 -25.64 -19.68 -7.12
N PRO A 374 -24.51 -18.95 -7.20
CA PRO A 374 -23.58 -18.80 -6.08
C PRO A 374 -24.07 -17.77 -5.06
N LEU A 375 -23.46 -17.77 -3.87
CA LEU A 375 -23.67 -16.79 -2.77
C LEU A 375 -25.16 -16.58 -2.39
N THR A 376 -25.94 -17.66 -2.32
CA THR A 376 -27.39 -17.56 -2.03
C THR A 376 -27.71 -17.20 -0.59
N ARG A 377 -26.80 -17.43 0.37
CA ARG A 377 -27.04 -17.27 1.81
C ARG A 377 -27.54 -15.87 2.18
N ILE A 378 -27.02 -14.83 1.54
CA ILE A 378 -27.46 -13.44 1.75
C ILE A 378 -28.93 -13.20 1.44
N ARG A 379 -29.53 -13.95 0.49
CA ARG A 379 -30.98 -13.89 0.24
C ARG A 379 -31.73 -14.38 1.48
N ASP A 380 -31.34 -15.52 2.02
CA ASP A 380 -32.09 -16.17 3.10
C ASP A 380 -31.94 -15.39 4.41
N ILE A 381 -30.75 -14.84 4.68
CA ILE A 381 -30.48 -13.81 5.71
C ILE A 381 -31.43 -12.61 5.55
N ALA A 382 -31.51 -12.02 4.36
CA ALA A 382 -32.33 -10.84 4.09
C ALA A 382 -33.86 -11.10 4.14
N HIS A 383 -34.29 -12.36 4.27
CA HIS A 383 -35.71 -12.72 4.42
C HIS A 383 -36.10 -13.08 5.86
N ARG A 384 -35.14 -13.16 6.80
CA ARG A 384 -35.36 -13.49 8.22
C ARG A 384 -36.37 -12.58 8.92
N ASN A 385 -37.06 -13.12 9.92
CA ASN A 385 -38.12 -12.43 10.68
C ASN A 385 -37.67 -11.99 12.09
N ASP A 386 -36.51 -12.46 12.55
CA ASP A 386 -35.90 -12.18 13.85
C ASP A 386 -34.92 -11.01 13.82
N ILE A 387 -34.93 -10.19 12.74
CA ILE A 387 -34.10 -8.98 12.60
C ILE A 387 -34.98 -7.73 12.41
N PRO A 388 -34.55 -6.55 12.90
CA PRO A 388 -35.28 -5.30 12.70
C PRO A 388 -35.55 -4.98 11.23
N HIS A 389 -36.70 -4.37 10.94
CA HIS A 389 -37.10 -4.06 9.57
C HIS A 389 -36.09 -3.16 8.84
N ASP A 390 -35.55 -2.15 9.52
CA ASP A 390 -34.54 -1.25 8.97
C ASP A 390 -33.28 -2.00 8.55
N LEU A 391 -32.74 -2.86 9.43
CA LEU A 391 -31.57 -3.70 9.13
C LEU A 391 -31.85 -4.66 7.95
N LYS A 392 -33.06 -5.23 7.89
CA LYS A 392 -33.49 -6.08 6.78
C LYS A 392 -33.48 -5.34 5.44
N GLN A 393 -33.93 -4.07 5.40
CA GLN A 393 -33.83 -3.25 4.19
C GLN A 393 -32.38 -2.86 3.89
N GLU A 394 -31.58 -2.51 4.90
CA GLU A 394 -30.16 -2.15 4.74
C GLU A 394 -29.35 -3.30 4.13
N ILE A 395 -29.51 -4.53 4.62
CA ILE A 395 -28.89 -5.75 4.05
C ILE A 395 -29.36 -5.97 2.61
N LYS A 396 -30.67 -5.88 2.37
CA LYS A 396 -31.28 -6.13 1.06
C LYS A 396 -30.80 -5.14 -0.01
N HIS A 397 -30.87 -3.85 0.29
CA HIS A 397 -30.62 -2.77 -0.67
C HIS A 397 -29.13 -2.42 -0.78
N THR A 398 -28.32 -2.64 0.27
CA THR A 398 -26.88 -2.35 0.23
C THR A 398 -26.03 -3.54 -0.24
N ILE A 399 -26.44 -4.78 0.04
CA ILE A 399 -25.62 -6.00 -0.20
C ILE A 399 -26.35 -6.97 -1.15
N GLN A 400 -27.54 -7.45 -0.78
CA GLN A 400 -28.22 -8.55 -1.50
C GLN A 400 -28.57 -8.20 -2.96
N ASN A 401 -29.08 -6.99 -3.21
CA ASN A 401 -29.47 -6.56 -4.55
C ASN A 401 -28.24 -6.35 -5.45
N LYS A 402 -27.17 -5.76 -4.90
CA LYS A 402 -25.90 -5.54 -5.60
C LYS A 402 -25.28 -6.84 -6.06
N LEU A 403 -25.01 -7.77 -5.16
CA LEU A 403 -24.36 -9.05 -5.48
C LEU A 403 -25.11 -9.88 -6.55
N HIS A 404 -26.42 -9.68 -6.70
CA HIS A 404 -27.25 -10.34 -7.73
C HIS A 404 -27.35 -9.59 -9.09
N ARG A 405 -26.70 -8.43 -9.22
CA ARG A 405 -26.69 -7.56 -10.41
C ARG A 405 -25.28 -7.19 -10.86
N ASN A 406 -24.49 -6.72 -9.91
CA ASN A 406 -23.09 -6.31 -9.99
C ASN A 406 -22.44 -6.60 -8.63
N ALA A 407 -21.74 -7.73 -8.51
CA ALA A 407 -20.83 -7.92 -7.38
C ALA A 407 -19.59 -7.04 -7.61
N GLY A 408 -19.15 -6.28 -6.62
CA GLY A 408 -17.94 -5.46 -6.69
C GLY A 408 -17.15 -5.47 -5.38
N PRO A 409 -15.87 -5.06 -5.39
CA PRO A 409 -15.05 -4.92 -4.19
C PRO A 409 -15.76 -4.14 -3.05
N GLU A 410 -16.60 -3.15 -3.41
CA GLU A 410 -17.45 -2.40 -2.49
C GLU A 410 -18.36 -3.28 -1.60
N ASP A 411 -18.83 -4.42 -2.11
CA ASP A 411 -19.77 -5.29 -1.40
C ASP A 411 -19.10 -6.06 -0.27
N LEU A 412 -17.80 -6.37 -0.42
CA LEU A 412 -17.01 -6.98 0.64
C LEU A 412 -16.77 -5.98 1.79
N ILE A 413 -16.40 -4.72 1.48
CA ILE A 413 -16.31 -3.65 2.50
C ILE A 413 -17.68 -3.42 3.16
N ALA A 414 -18.76 -3.37 2.38
CA ALA A 414 -20.10 -3.16 2.93
C ALA A 414 -20.55 -4.30 3.86
N THR A 415 -20.14 -5.53 3.55
CA THR A 415 -20.40 -6.71 4.39
C THR A 415 -19.52 -6.72 5.64
N GLU A 416 -18.24 -6.37 5.54
CA GLU A 416 -17.32 -6.24 6.69
C GLU A 416 -17.81 -5.18 7.69
N VAL A 417 -18.16 -3.99 7.21
CA VAL A 417 -18.72 -2.90 8.05
C VAL A 417 -20.09 -3.29 8.64
N MET A 418 -20.91 -4.06 7.92
CA MET A 418 -22.17 -4.57 8.47
C MET A 418 -21.93 -5.63 9.55
N LEU A 419 -20.99 -6.55 9.35
CA LEU A 419 -20.62 -7.58 10.32
C LEU A 419 -20.13 -6.91 11.62
N ALA A 420 -19.17 -5.99 11.52
CA ALA A 420 -18.65 -5.23 12.66
C ALA A 420 -19.75 -4.44 13.40
N ARG A 421 -20.80 -3.98 12.71
CA ARG A 421 -21.94 -3.33 13.33
C ARG A 421 -22.84 -4.31 14.09
N ILE A 422 -23.17 -5.47 13.52
CA ILE A 422 -24.05 -6.45 14.18
C ILE A 422 -23.36 -7.22 15.32
N THR A 423 -22.02 -7.28 15.33
CA THR A 423 -21.24 -7.87 16.44
C THR A 423 -20.84 -6.88 17.52
N LYS A 424 -21.04 -5.57 17.30
CA LYS A 424 -20.62 -4.51 18.25
C LYS A 424 -21.20 -4.67 19.65
N THR A 425 -22.44 -5.13 19.77
CA THR A 425 -23.13 -5.35 21.04
C THR A 425 -23.49 -6.84 21.17
N PRO A 426 -22.76 -7.63 21.97
CA PRO A 426 -23.10 -9.04 22.18
C PRO A 426 -24.55 -9.20 22.67
N GLY A 427 -25.31 -10.07 22.01
CA GLY A 427 -26.72 -10.35 22.34
C GLY A 427 -27.76 -9.36 21.79
N GLU A 428 -27.39 -8.32 21.04
CA GLU A 428 -28.36 -7.41 20.39
C GLU A 428 -29.15 -8.10 19.25
N TYR A 429 -28.53 -9.07 18.59
CA TYR A 429 -29.12 -9.89 17.53
C TYR A 429 -29.06 -11.38 17.90
N SER A 430 -29.89 -12.21 17.26
CA SER A 430 -29.86 -13.66 17.51
C SER A 430 -28.51 -14.26 17.07
N GLU A 431 -27.95 -15.15 17.88
CA GLU A 431 -26.68 -15.84 17.59
C GLU A 431 -26.75 -16.50 16.20
N THR A 432 -27.84 -17.21 15.92
CA THR A 432 -28.10 -17.87 14.62
C THR A 432 -28.21 -16.91 13.43
N PHE A 433 -28.44 -15.61 13.62
CA PHE A 433 -28.34 -14.60 12.56
C PHE A 433 -26.90 -14.16 12.38
N VAL A 434 -26.20 -13.85 13.47
CA VAL A 434 -24.79 -13.44 13.46
C VAL A 434 -23.92 -14.53 12.83
N GLU A 435 -24.06 -15.79 13.27
CA GLU A 435 -23.37 -16.95 12.69
C GLU A 435 -23.58 -17.07 11.18
N GLN A 436 -24.82 -16.96 10.69
CA GLN A 436 -25.11 -17.06 9.26
C GLN A 436 -24.52 -15.88 8.48
N PHE A 437 -24.49 -14.68 9.07
CA PHE A 437 -23.86 -13.50 8.48
C PHE A 437 -22.33 -13.64 8.45
N THR A 438 -21.71 -14.18 9.49
CA THR A 438 -20.27 -14.50 9.53
C THR A 438 -19.90 -15.53 8.48
N ILE A 439 -20.66 -16.62 8.34
CA ILE A 439 -20.44 -17.62 7.28
C ILE A 439 -20.58 -16.98 5.90
N PHE A 440 -21.60 -16.14 5.69
CA PHE A 440 -21.75 -15.40 4.43
C PHE A 440 -20.57 -14.45 4.16
N TYR A 441 -20.06 -13.77 5.18
CA TYR A 441 -18.87 -12.93 5.05
C TYR A 441 -17.63 -13.76 4.66
N SER A 442 -17.42 -14.94 5.25
CA SER A 442 -16.36 -15.86 4.84
C SER A 442 -16.53 -16.36 3.40
N GLU A 443 -17.75 -16.70 2.96
CA GLU A 443 -18.05 -17.05 1.56
C GLU A 443 -17.70 -15.91 0.60
N LEU A 444 -17.98 -14.66 0.99
CA LEU A 444 -17.70 -13.47 0.20
C LEU A 444 -16.19 -13.15 0.18
N LYS A 445 -15.51 -13.23 1.33
CA LYS A 445 -14.05 -13.06 1.47
C LYS A 445 -13.31 -14.06 0.58
N ASP A 446 -13.76 -15.31 0.56
CA ASP A 446 -13.24 -16.37 -0.31
C ASP A 446 -13.53 -16.11 -1.81
N PHE A 447 -14.73 -15.61 -2.15
CA PHE A 447 -15.05 -15.21 -3.54
C PHE A 447 -14.12 -14.10 -4.06
N PHE A 448 -13.72 -13.14 -3.22
CA PHE A 448 -12.75 -12.09 -3.58
C PHE A 448 -11.28 -12.51 -3.40
N ASN A 449 -10.99 -13.75 -2.97
CA ASN A 449 -9.65 -14.21 -2.58
C ASN A 449 -8.99 -13.39 -1.44
N ALA A 450 -9.78 -12.64 -0.66
CA ALA A 450 -9.34 -11.73 0.40
C ALA A 450 -8.99 -12.44 1.73
N GLY A 451 -8.71 -13.74 1.68
CA GLY A 451 -8.36 -14.56 2.85
C GLY A 451 -7.03 -14.17 3.49
N SER A 452 -6.87 -14.47 4.78
CA SER A 452 -5.57 -14.38 5.46
C SER A 452 -4.62 -15.49 5.00
N LEU A 453 -3.33 -15.38 5.36
CA LEU A 453 -2.34 -16.38 4.95
C LEU A 453 -2.71 -17.79 5.44
N PHE A 454 -3.22 -17.93 6.67
CA PHE A 454 -3.63 -19.22 7.21
C PHE A 454 -4.86 -19.79 6.50
N GLU A 455 -5.89 -18.97 6.23
CA GLU A 455 -7.07 -19.39 5.47
C GLU A 455 -6.67 -19.88 4.05
N GLN A 456 -5.75 -19.17 3.40
CA GLN A 456 -5.22 -19.56 2.08
C GLN A 456 -4.46 -20.89 2.16
N LEU A 457 -3.56 -21.06 3.14
CA LEU A 457 -2.76 -22.28 3.32
C LEU A 457 -3.60 -23.51 3.67
N GLU A 458 -4.58 -23.38 4.56
CA GLU A 458 -5.51 -24.48 4.87
C GLU A 458 -6.32 -24.87 3.62
N SER A 459 -6.64 -23.91 2.75
CA SER A 459 -7.38 -24.17 1.51
C SER A 459 -6.62 -25.00 0.46
N ILE A 460 -5.29 -25.16 0.57
CA ILE A 460 -4.46 -25.98 -0.33
C ILE A 460 -3.98 -27.29 0.31
N LYS A 461 -4.20 -27.50 1.61
CA LYS A 461 -3.68 -28.62 2.40
C LYS A 461 -3.94 -29.98 1.78
N GLU A 462 -5.18 -30.26 1.36
CA GLU A 462 -5.58 -31.52 0.72
C GLU A 462 -4.89 -31.79 -0.63
N SER A 463 -4.25 -30.78 -1.24
CA SER A 463 -3.53 -30.92 -2.51
C SER A 463 -2.01 -31.09 -2.36
N LEU A 464 -1.49 -31.00 -1.14
CA LEU A 464 -0.07 -31.22 -0.85
C LEU A 464 0.20 -32.72 -0.66
N ASN A 465 1.40 -33.15 -1.05
CA ASN A 465 1.91 -34.48 -0.72
C ASN A 465 2.41 -34.54 0.72
N GLU A 466 2.76 -35.73 1.23
CA GLU A 466 3.24 -35.93 2.60
C GLU A 466 4.37 -34.97 2.98
N SER A 467 5.41 -34.84 2.14
CA SER A 467 6.50 -33.88 2.37
C SER A 467 6.05 -32.41 2.39
N GLY A 468 5.04 -32.04 1.61
CA GLY A 468 4.47 -30.69 1.60
C GLY A 468 3.64 -30.41 2.85
N LEU A 469 2.93 -31.41 3.36
CA LEU A 469 2.19 -31.35 4.62
C LEU A 469 3.12 -31.23 5.83
N GLU A 470 4.26 -31.94 5.83
CA GLU A 470 5.31 -31.80 6.86
C GLU A 470 5.87 -30.38 6.88
N VAL A 471 6.27 -29.84 5.72
CA VAL A 471 6.81 -28.47 5.59
C VAL A 471 5.76 -27.42 5.97
N LEU A 472 4.48 -27.59 5.58
CA LEU A 472 3.39 -26.72 6.00
C LEU A 472 3.20 -26.75 7.52
N SER A 473 3.19 -27.94 8.12
CA SER A 473 3.02 -28.11 9.56
C SER A 473 4.17 -27.48 10.34
N SER A 474 5.41 -27.64 9.84
CA SER A 474 6.59 -26.97 10.39
C SER A 474 6.48 -25.44 10.32
N PHE A 475 6.04 -24.88 9.19
CA PHE A 475 5.80 -23.43 9.09
C PHE A 475 4.75 -22.95 10.09
N VAL A 476 3.59 -23.61 10.17
CA VAL A 476 2.51 -23.26 11.11
C VAL A 476 2.99 -23.31 12.57
N GLU A 477 3.80 -24.31 12.93
CA GLU A 477 4.39 -24.42 14.27
C GLU A 477 5.34 -23.25 14.57
N THR A 478 6.32 -23.00 13.67
CA THR A 478 7.30 -21.91 13.85
C THR A 478 6.66 -20.53 13.89
N LYS A 479 5.59 -20.29 13.11
CA LYS A 479 4.81 -19.04 13.23
C LYS A 479 4.09 -18.96 14.57
N ARG A 480 3.46 -20.03 15.07
CA ARG A 480 2.82 -20.00 16.40
C ARG A 480 3.84 -19.70 17.52
N SER A 481 5.04 -20.26 17.44
CA SER A 481 6.13 -19.92 18.37
C SER A 481 6.55 -18.44 18.27
N LEU A 482 6.56 -17.86 17.07
CA LEU A 482 6.85 -16.43 16.88
C LEU A 482 5.73 -15.54 17.42
N ASP A 483 4.47 -15.89 17.18
CA ASP A 483 3.31 -15.14 17.69
C ASP A 483 3.32 -15.13 19.23
N GLN A 484 3.71 -16.24 19.88
CA GLN A 484 3.88 -16.31 21.35
C GLN A 484 4.98 -15.39 21.89
N VAL A 485 6.03 -15.09 21.10
CA VAL A 485 7.10 -14.15 21.50
C VAL A 485 6.61 -12.71 21.46
N ASP A 486 5.69 -12.37 20.56
CA ASP A 486 5.15 -11.00 20.45
C ASP A 486 4.32 -10.58 21.68
N HIS A 487 3.87 -11.54 22.49
CA HIS A 487 3.15 -11.31 23.75
C HIS A 487 4.04 -11.42 25.00
N ALA A 488 5.37 -11.55 24.86
CA ALA A 488 6.28 -11.77 25.97
C ALA A 488 7.30 -10.62 26.12
N GLU A 489 7.13 -9.80 27.16
CA GLU A 489 7.88 -8.54 27.36
C GLU A 489 9.39 -8.71 27.62
N ASP A 490 9.84 -9.91 28.04
CA ASP A 490 11.18 -10.16 28.63
C ASP A 490 12.11 -11.10 27.80
N LEU A 491 11.82 -11.39 26.53
CA LEU A 491 12.71 -12.28 25.73
C LEU A 491 14.05 -11.63 25.33
N ASP A 492 15.13 -12.41 25.34
CA ASP A 492 16.41 -11.96 24.80
C ASP A 492 16.34 -11.78 23.28
N LYS A 493 16.99 -10.71 22.80
CA LYS A 493 16.98 -10.35 21.37
C LYS A 493 17.65 -11.39 20.48
N ASN A 494 18.60 -12.19 21.00
CA ASN A 494 19.22 -13.27 20.21
C ASN A 494 18.25 -14.44 20.04
N ASP A 495 17.48 -14.78 21.07
CA ASP A 495 16.42 -15.80 20.98
C ASP A 495 15.33 -15.35 20.01
N THR A 496 14.90 -14.09 20.05
CA THR A 496 13.98 -13.51 19.06
C THR A 496 14.53 -13.61 17.63
N ILE A 497 15.82 -13.33 17.41
CA ILE A 497 16.48 -13.52 16.11
C ILE A 497 16.46 -14.98 15.68
N GLN A 498 16.74 -15.93 16.58
CA GLN A 498 16.76 -17.35 16.26
C GLN A 498 15.36 -17.88 15.89
N ILE A 499 14.32 -17.41 16.57
CA ILE A 499 12.92 -17.78 16.27
C ILE A 499 12.50 -17.16 14.93
N LEU A 500 12.75 -15.87 14.70
CA LEU A 500 12.53 -15.20 13.40
C LEU A 500 13.24 -15.93 12.26
N MET A 501 14.50 -16.33 12.46
CA MET A 501 15.30 -17.03 11.47
C MET A 501 14.73 -18.43 11.15
N THR A 502 14.28 -19.15 12.17
CA THR A 502 13.65 -20.47 12.02
C THR A 502 12.33 -20.35 11.23
N THR A 503 11.52 -19.33 11.50
CA THR A 503 10.27 -19.04 10.77
C THR A 503 10.53 -18.57 9.33
N LEU A 504 11.61 -17.81 9.08
CA LEU A 504 12.05 -17.46 7.72
C LEU A 504 12.48 -18.70 6.92
N GLN A 505 13.18 -19.65 7.54
CA GLN A 505 13.60 -20.90 6.91
C GLN A 505 12.43 -21.81 6.56
N SER A 506 11.47 -21.98 7.48
CA SER A 506 10.26 -22.79 7.25
C SER A 506 9.36 -22.18 6.18
N LEU A 507 9.16 -20.86 6.19
CA LEU A 507 8.46 -20.10 5.14
C LEU A 507 9.13 -20.30 3.78
N SER A 508 10.44 -20.08 3.70
CA SER A 508 11.20 -20.22 2.45
C SER A 508 11.14 -21.65 1.89
N SER A 509 11.11 -22.65 2.77
CA SER A 509 10.94 -24.05 2.41
C SER A 509 9.54 -24.33 1.85
N LEU A 510 8.49 -23.81 2.50
CA LEU A 510 7.11 -23.93 2.04
C LEU A 510 6.91 -23.25 0.67
N ARG A 511 7.41 -22.02 0.50
CA ARG A 511 7.34 -21.31 -0.78
C ARG A 511 8.10 -22.07 -1.89
N SER A 512 9.24 -22.70 -1.57
CA SER A 512 9.96 -23.56 -2.51
C SER A 512 9.14 -24.77 -2.97
N VAL A 513 8.40 -25.42 -2.06
CA VAL A 513 7.50 -26.55 -2.41
C VAL A 513 6.38 -26.08 -3.35
N LEU A 514 5.74 -24.94 -3.05
CA LEU A 514 4.68 -24.39 -3.92
C LEU A 514 5.22 -24.01 -5.30
N MET A 515 6.39 -23.36 -5.37
CA MET A 515 7.04 -22.99 -6.63
C MET A 515 7.34 -24.21 -7.50
N LYS A 516 7.89 -25.30 -6.93
CA LYS A 516 8.15 -26.56 -7.66
C LYS A 516 6.88 -27.20 -8.22
N GLY A 517 5.76 -27.13 -7.50
CA GLY A 517 4.47 -27.58 -8.05
C GLY A 517 3.99 -26.71 -9.22
N LEU A 518 4.21 -25.40 -9.11
CA LEU A 518 3.84 -24.43 -10.15
C LEU A 518 4.76 -24.47 -11.39
N GLU A 519 6.04 -24.86 -11.27
CA GLU A 519 7.00 -25.02 -12.39
C GLU A 519 6.50 -25.92 -13.53
N SER A 520 5.58 -26.84 -13.24
CA SER A 520 4.90 -27.69 -14.24
C SER A 520 4.11 -26.93 -15.32
N GLY A 521 3.84 -25.63 -15.11
CA GLY A 521 3.03 -24.80 -15.99
C GLY A 521 1.56 -25.23 -16.02
N LEU A 522 0.79 -24.67 -16.96
CA LEU A 522 -0.61 -25.06 -17.17
C LEU A 522 -0.74 -25.93 -18.44
N ARG A 523 -1.37 -27.09 -18.31
CA ARG A 523 -1.72 -27.92 -19.47
C ARG A 523 -2.95 -27.37 -20.20
N ASN A 524 -2.94 -27.44 -21.53
CA ASN A 524 -4.10 -27.05 -22.36
C ASN A 524 -5.39 -27.80 -22.01
N ASP A 525 -5.27 -29.08 -21.62
CA ASP A 525 -6.36 -29.97 -21.23
C ASP A 525 -6.64 -29.99 -19.71
N ALA A 526 -6.09 -29.05 -18.94
CA ALA A 526 -6.31 -28.99 -17.50
C ALA A 526 -7.81 -28.79 -17.17
N PRO A 527 -8.39 -29.63 -16.28
CA PRO A 527 -9.78 -29.49 -15.86
C PRO A 527 -9.94 -28.30 -14.90
N ASP A 528 -11.14 -27.73 -14.87
CA ASP A 528 -11.39 -26.45 -14.21
C ASP A 528 -11.08 -26.45 -12.69
N ASN A 529 -11.27 -27.59 -12.02
CA ASN A 529 -10.89 -27.76 -10.61
C ASN A 529 -9.37 -27.70 -10.38
N ALA A 530 -8.57 -28.23 -11.30
CA ALA A 530 -7.10 -28.13 -11.23
C ALA A 530 -6.63 -26.69 -11.46
N ILE A 531 -7.30 -25.93 -12.32
CA ILE A 531 -7.02 -24.51 -12.55
C ILE A 531 -7.39 -23.69 -11.31
N ALA A 532 -8.54 -23.97 -10.69
CA ALA A 532 -8.95 -23.31 -9.45
C ALA A 532 -8.01 -23.62 -8.27
N MET A 533 -7.53 -24.87 -8.17
CA MET A 533 -6.49 -25.22 -7.19
C MET A 533 -5.17 -24.48 -7.50
N ARG A 534 -4.80 -24.35 -8.78
CA ARG A 534 -3.62 -23.59 -9.19
C ARG A 534 -3.71 -22.10 -8.86
N GLN A 535 -4.90 -21.49 -8.93
CA GLN A 535 -5.14 -20.13 -8.44
C GLN A 535 -4.83 -20.02 -6.95
N LYS A 536 -5.34 -20.94 -6.12
CA LYS A 536 -5.02 -20.98 -4.68
C LYS A 536 -3.52 -21.09 -4.43
N TRP A 537 -2.82 -22.00 -5.12
CA TRP A 537 -1.36 -22.18 -4.98
C TRP A 537 -0.59 -20.89 -5.30
N ARG A 538 -0.93 -20.22 -6.40
CA ARG A 538 -0.33 -18.92 -6.79
C ARG A 538 -0.57 -17.85 -5.73
N LEU A 539 -1.78 -17.77 -5.18
CA LEU A 539 -2.13 -16.78 -4.16
C LEU A 539 -1.44 -17.05 -2.82
N CYS A 540 -1.34 -18.32 -2.40
CA CYS A 540 -0.56 -18.73 -1.23
C CYS A 540 0.92 -18.35 -1.41
N GLU A 541 1.49 -18.63 -2.57
CA GLU A 541 2.89 -18.33 -2.91
C GLU A 541 3.20 -16.83 -2.88
N ILE A 542 2.28 -15.98 -3.36
CA ILE A 542 2.36 -14.51 -3.25
C ILE A 542 2.19 -14.07 -1.78
N SER A 543 1.19 -14.58 -1.04
CA SER A 543 1.00 -14.22 0.37
C SER A 543 2.17 -14.64 1.28
N LEU A 544 2.93 -15.68 0.92
CA LEU A 544 4.19 -16.04 1.58
C LEU A 544 5.30 -15.03 1.28
N GLU A 545 5.35 -14.44 0.08
CA GLU A 545 6.25 -13.31 -0.23
C GLU A 545 5.93 -12.09 0.64
N ASP A 546 4.65 -11.71 0.74
CA ASP A 546 4.18 -10.61 1.61
C ASP A 546 4.61 -10.85 3.07
N TYR A 547 4.43 -12.07 3.59
CA TYR A 547 4.78 -12.38 4.97
C TYR A 547 6.31 -12.46 5.18
N SER A 548 7.07 -12.90 4.18
CA SER A 548 8.54 -12.84 4.23
C SER A 548 9.07 -11.41 4.26
N PHE A 549 8.36 -10.43 3.67
CA PHE A 549 8.70 -9.01 3.81
C PHE A 549 8.56 -8.55 5.27
N VAL A 550 7.46 -8.93 5.94
CA VAL A 550 7.24 -8.63 7.35
C VAL A 550 8.32 -9.27 8.24
N LEU A 551 8.62 -10.55 8.03
CA LEU A 551 9.64 -11.27 8.80
C LEU A 551 11.06 -10.68 8.60
N LEU A 552 11.46 -10.34 7.36
CA LEU A 552 12.75 -9.69 7.13
C LEU A 552 12.78 -8.27 7.73
N SER A 553 11.68 -7.51 7.67
CA SER A 553 11.61 -6.19 8.30
C SER A 553 11.81 -6.30 9.82
N ARG A 554 11.14 -7.26 10.47
CA ARG A 554 11.32 -7.56 11.89
C ARG A 554 12.75 -7.96 12.21
N PHE A 555 13.31 -8.91 11.46
CA PHE A 555 14.71 -9.34 11.61
C PHE A 555 15.71 -8.19 11.54
N ILE A 556 15.58 -7.30 10.54
CA ILE A 556 16.48 -6.16 10.38
C ILE A 556 16.31 -5.17 11.54
N ASN A 557 15.08 -4.91 12.00
CA ASN A 557 14.83 -4.03 13.13
C ASN A 557 15.41 -4.61 14.44
N THR A 558 15.30 -5.92 14.69
CA THR A 558 15.94 -6.59 15.85
C THR A 558 17.47 -6.54 15.76
N LEU A 559 18.04 -6.73 14.56
CA LEU A 559 19.48 -6.60 14.29
C LEU A 559 19.96 -5.15 14.53
N GLU A 560 19.22 -4.15 14.08
CA GLU A 560 19.48 -2.73 14.37
C GLU A 560 19.42 -2.45 15.88
N ALA A 561 18.46 -3.04 16.59
CA ALA A 561 18.32 -2.96 18.05
C ALA A 561 19.39 -3.75 18.85
N LEU A 562 20.23 -4.54 18.18
CA LEU A 562 21.47 -5.16 18.70
C LEU A 562 22.74 -4.38 18.32
N GLY A 563 22.60 -3.18 17.75
CA GLY A 563 23.71 -2.32 17.32
C GLY A 563 24.05 -2.42 15.82
N GLY A 564 23.30 -3.21 15.05
CA GLY A 564 23.36 -3.27 13.59
C GLY A 564 24.77 -3.46 13.04
N SER A 565 25.15 -2.60 12.09
CA SER A 565 26.44 -2.69 11.39
C SER A 565 27.65 -2.54 12.32
N ALA A 566 27.53 -1.75 13.40
CA ALA A 566 28.63 -1.51 14.34
C ALA A 566 28.83 -2.67 15.33
N SER A 567 27.79 -3.49 15.53
CA SER A 567 27.91 -4.75 16.29
C SER A 567 28.62 -5.80 15.42
N LEU A 568 28.08 -6.02 14.22
CA LEU A 568 28.68 -6.88 13.19
C LEU A 568 30.17 -6.56 12.95
N ALA A 569 30.55 -5.29 12.79
CA ALA A 569 31.95 -4.92 12.54
C ALA A 569 32.93 -5.33 13.66
N LYS A 570 32.46 -5.34 14.92
CA LYS A 570 33.26 -5.76 16.09
C LYS A 570 33.35 -7.29 16.19
N ASP A 571 32.28 -7.98 15.84
CA ASP A 571 32.13 -9.42 16.05
C ASP A 571 32.99 -10.28 15.12
N VAL A 572 33.38 -9.79 13.92
CA VAL A 572 34.29 -10.51 12.99
C VAL A 572 35.59 -10.98 13.68
N ALA A 573 36.03 -10.31 14.75
CA ALA A 573 37.25 -10.66 15.47
C ALA A 573 37.06 -11.67 16.62
N ARG A 574 35.82 -12.07 16.96
CA ARG A 574 35.52 -12.82 18.19
C ARG A 574 34.45 -13.90 18.07
N ASN A 575 33.40 -13.67 17.28
CA ASN A 575 32.30 -14.61 17.13
C ASN A 575 31.58 -14.38 15.79
N THR A 576 31.52 -15.39 14.92
CA THR A 576 30.85 -15.26 13.62
C THR A 576 29.35 -15.53 13.67
N THR A 577 28.75 -16.01 14.78
CA THR A 577 27.34 -16.47 14.78
C THR A 577 26.36 -15.40 14.29
N LEU A 578 26.52 -14.13 14.69
CA LEU A 578 25.65 -13.04 14.22
C LEU A 578 25.83 -12.77 12.72
N TRP A 579 27.05 -12.87 12.19
CA TRP A 579 27.30 -12.82 10.75
C TRP A 579 26.69 -14.01 10.03
N ASP A 580 26.89 -15.22 10.54
CA ASP A 580 26.39 -16.45 9.96
C ASP A 580 24.86 -16.42 9.81
N THR A 581 24.14 -15.96 10.84
CA THR A 581 22.69 -15.76 10.81
C THR A 581 22.27 -14.62 9.87
N THR A 582 23.00 -13.50 9.86
CA THR A 582 22.68 -12.35 8.99
C THR A 582 22.92 -12.66 7.51
N LEU A 583 23.94 -13.47 7.19
CA LEU A 583 24.22 -13.97 5.85
C LEU A 583 23.17 -15.00 5.40
N ASP A 584 22.73 -15.90 6.29
CA ASP A 584 21.62 -16.81 5.96
C ASP A 584 20.32 -16.04 5.69
N ALA A 585 20.01 -15.01 6.48
CA ALA A 585 18.86 -14.14 6.26
C ALA A 585 18.94 -13.42 4.89
N LEU A 586 20.13 -12.99 4.47
CA LEU A 586 20.36 -12.43 3.14
C LEU A 586 20.17 -13.49 2.04
N VAL A 587 20.69 -14.71 2.21
CA VAL A 587 20.48 -15.82 1.27
C VAL A 587 18.99 -16.15 1.14
N ILE A 588 18.23 -16.18 2.24
CA ILE A 588 16.76 -16.35 2.20
C ILE A 588 16.12 -15.21 1.43
N GLY A 589 16.49 -13.96 1.70
CA GLY A 589 15.96 -12.79 0.98
C GLY A 589 16.22 -12.85 -0.54
N ILE A 590 17.43 -13.24 -0.94
CA ILE A 590 17.78 -13.44 -2.36
C ILE A 590 16.97 -14.61 -2.96
N ASN A 591 16.76 -15.69 -2.22
CA ASN A 591 15.89 -16.79 -2.66
C ASN A 591 14.44 -16.33 -2.82
N GLN A 592 13.92 -15.43 -1.98
CA GLN A 592 12.58 -14.85 -2.18
C GLN A 592 12.48 -14.04 -3.47
N VAL A 593 13.51 -13.26 -3.81
CA VAL A 593 13.60 -12.52 -5.09
C VAL A 593 13.66 -13.50 -6.28
N SER A 594 14.40 -14.59 -6.13
CA SER A 594 14.50 -15.69 -7.11
C SER A 594 13.16 -16.38 -7.37
N PHE A 595 12.40 -16.70 -6.32
CA PHE A 595 11.06 -17.29 -6.40
C PHE A 595 10.05 -16.34 -7.07
N SER A 596 10.24 -15.03 -6.94
CA SER A 596 9.44 -14.02 -7.66
C SER A 596 9.78 -13.93 -9.16
N GLY A 597 10.68 -14.78 -9.67
CA GLY A 597 11.07 -14.88 -11.07
C GLY A 597 12.08 -13.83 -11.53
N TRP A 598 12.69 -13.08 -10.62
CA TRP A 598 13.67 -12.06 -10.97
C TRP A 598 15.09 -12.64 -11.04
N LYS A 599 15.63 -12.72 -12.26
CA LYS A 599 17.03 -13.11 -12.55
C LYS A 599 17.50 -14.32 -11.72
N THR A 600 16.72 -15.40 -11.76
CA THR A 600 16.91 -16.63 -10.97
C THR A 600 18.35 -17.14 -10.97
N ASP A 601 19.04 -17.16 -12.12
CA ASP A 601 20.45 -17.59 -12.23
C ASP A 601 21.42 -16.69 -11.44
N GLU A 602 21.23 -15.37 -11.48
CA GLU A 602 22.04 -14.39 -10.74
C GLU A 602 21.78 -14.51 -9.23
N CYS A 603 20.51 -14.70 -8.83
CA CYS A 603 20.14 -14.97 -7.44
C CYS A 603 20.80 -16.25 -6.91
N ILE A 604 20.77 -17.35 -7.68
CA ILE A 604 21.41 -18.62 -7.33
C ILE A 604 22.93 -18.45 -7.22
N ALA A 605 23.56 -17.73 -8.17
CA ALA A 605 25.00 -17.47 -8.13
C ALA A 605 25.42 -16.69 -6.87
N ILE A 606 24.71 -15.61 -6.54
CA ILE A 606 25.00 -14.79 -5.34
C ILE A 606 24.76 -15.61 -4.06
N GLY A 607 23.67 -16.38 -3.98
CA GLY A 607 23.38 -17.24 -2.84
C GLY A 607 24.49 -18.29 -2.60
N ASN A 608 24.94 -18.95 -3.67
CA ASN A 608 26.05 -19.91 -3.60
C ASN A 608 27.39 -19.25 -3.23
N GLU A 609 27.66 -18.03 -3.72
CA GLU A 609 28.86 -17.25 -3.33
C GLU A 609 28.84 -16.93 -1.84
N ILE A 610 27.73 -16.42 -1.29
CA ILE A 610 27.59 -16.13 0.15
C ILE A 610 27.80 -17.38 0.99
N LEU A 611 27.15 -18.50 0.63
CA LEU A 611 27.30 -19.77 1.33
C LEU A 611 28.74 -20.31 1.26
N SER A 612 29.45 -20.10 0.15
CA SER A 612 30.86 -20.48 0.01
C SER A 612 31.78 -19.63 0.90
N TRP A 613 31.56 -18.32 0.97
CA TRP A 613 32.33 -17.42 1.85
C TRP A 613 32.03 -17.67 3.34
N LYS A 614 30.79 -18.04 3.67
CA LYS A 614 30.42 -18.52 5.00
C LYS A 614 31.14 -19.83 5.35
N GLN A 615 31.05 -20.85 4.50
CA GLN A 615 31.67 -22.16 4.74
C GLN A 615 33.20 -22.09 4.83
N LYS A 616 33.84 -21.23 4.02
CA LYS A 616 35.30 -21.05 4.06
C LYS A 616 35.78 -20.41 5.37
N GLY A 617 34.94 -19.60 6.01
CA GLY A 617 35.25 -18.91 7.26
C GLY A 617 36.41 -17.93 7.15
N LEU A 618 36.95 -17.54 8.31
CA LEU A 618 38.11 -16.68 8.45
C LEU A 618 39.38 -17.53 8.59
N SER A 619 40.35 -17.35 7.69
CA SER A 619 41.71 -17.89 7.86
C SER A 619 42.63 -16.85 8.49
N GLU A 620 43.71 -17.29 9.15
CA GLU A 620 44.73 -16.37 9.70
C GLU A 620 45.50 -15.61 8.61
N SER A 621 45.67 -16.25 7.45
CA SER A 621 46.27 -15.65 6.25
C SER A 621 45.69 -16.30 5.00
N GLU A 622 45.80 -15.62 3.85
CA GLU A 622 45.60 -16.22 2.54
C GLU A 622 46.65 -15.70 1.55
N GLY A 623 47.68 -16.52 1.32
CA GLY A 623 48.88 -16.09 0.60
C GLY A 623 49.77 -15.24 1.52
N CYS A 624 50.04 -14.00 1.12
CA CYS A 624 50.80 -13.03 1.93
C CYS A 624 49.91 -12.00 2.64
N GLU A 625 48.59 -12.09 2.47
CA GLU A 625 47.61 -11.12 2.98
C GLU A 625 46.88 -11.67 4.22
N ASP A 626 46.34 -10.77 5.04
CA ASP A 626 45.44 -11.11 6.14
C ASP A 626 44.19 -11.81 5.60
N GLY A 627 43.90 -13.01 6.13
CA GLY A 627 42.75 -13.80 5.67
C GLY A 627 41.41 -13.13 5.99
N LYS A 628 41.33 -12.33 7.07
CA LYS A 628 40.16 -11.50 7.39
C LYS A 628 39.95 -10.40 6.35
N TYR A 629 41.01 -9.72 5.93
CA TYR A 629 40.97 -8.72 4.86
C TYR A 629 40.49 -9.33 3.53
N ILE A 630 41.06 -10.46 3.10
CA ILE A 630 40.67 -11.15 1.86
C ILE A 630 39.23 -11.66 1.91
N TRP A 631 38.80 -12.23 3.04
CA TRP A 631 37.40 -12.65 3.25
C TRP A 631 36.44 -11.46 3.13
N SER A 632 36.76 -10.34 3.78
CA SER A 632 35.94 -9.13 3.75
C SER A 632 35.84 -8.52 2.35
N LEU A 633 36.93 -8.55 1.55
CA LEU A 633 36.90 -8.10 0.16
C LEU A 633 36.01 -8.98 -0.74
N ARG A 634 36.06 -10.31 -0.59
CA ARG A 634 35.20 -11.22 -1.35
C ARG A 634 33.73 -11.02 -1.01
N LEU A 635 33.41 -10.96 0.27
CA LEU A 635 32.04 -10.75 0.73
C LEU A 635 31.54 -9.35 0.32
N LYS A 636 32.39 -8.31 0.35
CA LYS A 636 32.05 -6.98 -0.21
C LYS A 636 31.63 -7.09 -1.68
N ALA A 637 32.44 -7.74 -2.52
CA ALA A 637 32.13 -7.89 -3.95
C ALA A 637 30.79 -8.61 -4.19
N THR A 638 30.50 -9.66 -3.41
CA THR A 638 29.21 -10.38 -3.49
C THR A 638 28.04 -9.53 -2.97
N LEU A 639 28.23 -8.72 -1.93
CA LEU A 639 27.22 -7.78 -1.42
C LEU A 639 26.93 -6.64 -2.41
N ASP A 640 27.95 -6.09 -3.05
CA ASP A 640 27.80 -5.05 -4.09
C ASP A 640 27.04 -5.61 -5.30
N ARG A 641 27.27 -6.89 -5.64
CA ARG A 641 26.49 -7.63 -6.66
C ARG A 641 25.04 -7.87 -6.24
N ALA A 642 24.79 -8.26 -4.99
CA ALA A 642 23.45 -8.43 -4.42
C ALA A 642 22.67 -7.11 -4.40
N ARG A 643 23.34 -6.00 -4.08
CA ARG A 643 22.76 -4.66 -4.14
C ARG A 643 22.37 -4.27 -5.57
N ARG A 644 23.27 -4.44 -6.54
CA ARG A 644 22.98 -4.17 -7.97
C ARG A 644 21.76 -4.96 -8.46
N LEU A 645 21.61 -6.23 -8.06
CA LEU A 645 20.42 -7.03 -8.38
C LEU A 645 19.10 -6.38 -7.89
N THR A 646 19.11 -5.75 -6.71
CA THR A 646 17.94 -5.04 -6.14
C THR A 646 17.71 -3.66 -6.78
N GLU A 647 18.77 -2.97 -7.18
CA GLU A 647 18.71 -1.69 -7.89
C GLU A 647 18.13 -1.91 -9.30
N GLU A 648 18.62 -2.91 -10.04
CA GLU A 648 18.10 -3.30 -11.37
C GLU A 648 16.62 -3.71 -11.35
N TYR A 649 16.12 -4.30 -10.26
CA TYR A 649 14.69 -4.58 -10.07
C TYR A 649 13.87 -3.29 -9.93
N SER A 650 14.38 -2.36 -9.12
CA SER A 650 13.73 -1.08 -8.83
C SER A 650 13.69 -0.20 -10.10
N GLU A 651 14.80 -0.15 -10.84
CA GLU A 651 14.89 0.46 -12.17
C GLU A 651 13.93 -0.19 -13.17
N ALA A 652 13.76 -1.53 -13.12
CA ALA A 652 12.78 -2.20 -13.97
C ALA A 652 11.37 -1.70 -13.69
N LEU A 653 10.93 -1.60 -12.43
CA LEU A 653 9.61 -1.06 -12.08
C LEU A 653 9.46 0.43 -12.48
N LEU A 654 10.49 1.25 -12.24
CA LEU A 654 10.54 2.66 -12.65
C LEU A 654 10.52 2.85 -14.17
N SER A 655 11.01 1.89 -14.96
CA SER A 655 10.90 1.90 -16.43
C SER A 655 9.54 1.43 -16.97
N ILE A 656 8.73 0.78 -16.13
CA ILE A 656 7.49 0.11 -16.55
C ILE A 656 6.26 0.97 -16.24
N PHE A 657 6.13 1.39 -14.98
CA PHE A 657 4.88 1.92 -14.42
C PHE A 657 4.66 3.44 -14.60
N PRO A 658 5.60 4.35 -14.26
CA PRO A 658 5.30 5.77 -14.06
C PRO A 658 4.56 6.45 -15.21
N GLU A 659 5.03 6.29 -16.44
CA GLU A 659 4.38 6.84 -17.64
C GLU A 659 2.94 6.33 -17.80
N LYS A 660 2.74 5.01 -17.68
CA LYS A 660 1.43 4.37 -17.89
C LYS A 660 0.45 4.74 -16.79
N VAL A 661 0.92 4.79 -15.53
CA VAL A 661 0.15 5.26 -14.38
C VAL A 661 -0.30 6.72 -14.57
N MET A 662 0.58 7.60 -15.07
CA MET A 662 0.17 8.98 -15.38
C MET A 662 -0.89 9.04 -16.49
N VAL A 663 -0.70 8.27 -17.57
CA VAL A 663 -1.61 8.26 -18.73
C VAL A 663 -3.03 7.84 -18.32
N ILE A 664 -3.22 6.66 -17.72
CA ILE A 664 -4.56 6.21 -17.33
C ILE A 664 -5.06 6.85 -16.03
N GLY A 665 -4.16 7.29 -15.14
CA GLY A 665 -4.53 8.00 -13.91
C GLY A 665 -5.19 9.34 -14.21
N LYS A 666 -4.59 10.16 -15.08
CA LYS A 666 -5.21 11.38 -15.59
C LYS A 666 -6.53 11.07 -16.31
N ALA A 667 -6.53 10.08 -17.21
CA ALA A 667 -7.69 9.77 -18.03
C ALA A 667 -8.92 9.34 -17.22
N LEU A 668 -8.72 8.59 -16.12
CA LEU A 668 -9.79 8.03 -15.28
C LEU A 668 -10.12 8.89 -14.04
N GLY A 669 -9.45 10.04 -13.87
CA GLY A 669 -9.66 10.95 -12.73
C GLY A 669 -9.11 10.46 -11.39
N ILE A 670 -8.03 9.67 -11.41
CA ILE A 670 -7.37 9.20 -10.19
C ILE A 670 -6.60 10.34 -9.51
N PRO A 671 -6.65 10.48 -8.17
CA PRO A 671 -5.92 11.53 -7.45
C PRO A 671 -4.41 11.58 -7.77
N ASP A 672 -3.92 12.81 -7.97
CA ASP A 672 -2.54 13.14 -8.32
C ASP A 672 -1.50 12.53 -7.36
N ASN A 673 -1.82 12.43 -6.07
CA ASN A 673 -0.95 11.81 -5.06
C ASN A 673 -0.83 10.31 -5.29
N SER A 674 -1.94 9.59 -5.46
CA SER A 674 -1.98 8.16 -5.77
C SER A 674 -1.26 7.82 -7.09
N VAL A 675 -1.32 8.72 -8.08
CA VAL A 675 -0.60 8.59 -9.36
C VAL A 675 0.92 8.73 -9.14
N ARG A 676 1.36 9.76 -8.41
CA ARG A 676 2.79 10.03 -8.18
C ARG A 676 3.46 8.96 -7.32
N THR A 677 2.81 8.52 -6.24
CA THR A 677 3.42 7.57 -5.29
C THR A 677 3.26 6.10 -5.70
N TYR A 678 2.47 5.78 -6.74
CA TYR A 678 2.16 4.41 -7.16
C TYR A 678 3.40 3.51 -7.25
N THR A 679 4.38 3.90 -8.08
CA THR A 679 5.54 3.04 -8.39
C THR A 679 6.49 2.94 -7.20
N GLU A 680 6.59 4.01 -6.40
CA GLU A 680 7.38 4.00 -5.17
C GLU A 680 6.76 3.09 -4.11
N ALA A 681 5.44 3.12 -3.93
CA ALA A 681 4.73 2.22 -3.03
C ALA A 681 4.91 0.75 -3.44
N GLU A 682 4.85 0.45 -4.74
CA GLU A 682 5.13 -0.89 -5.29
C GLU A 682 6.56 -1.38 -5.02
N ILE A 683 7.55 -0.48 -4.98
CA ILE A 683 8.94 -0.80 -4.64
C ILE A 683 9.10 -0.99 -3.12
N ARG A 684 8.59 -0.04 -2.32
CA ARG A 684 8.69 -0.04 -0.84
C ARG A 684 7.98 -1.23 -0.20
N ALA A 685 6.89 -1.73 -0.79
CA ALA A 685 6.16 -2.91 -0.32
C ALA A 685 6.78 -4.25 -0.80
N GLY A 686 7.75 -4.23 -1.72
CA GLY A 686 8.35 -5.44 -2.28
C GLY A 686 9.47 -6.02 -1.40
N ILE A 687 9.62 -7.35 -1.40
CA ILE A 687 10.68 -8.07 -0.67
C ILE A 687 12.10 -7.53 -0.97
N VAL A 688 12.31 -7.04 -2.19
CA VAL A 688 13.54 -6.40 -2.69
C VAL A 688 13.97 -5.22 -1.83
N PHE A 689 13.04 -4.45 -1.26
CA PHE A 689 13.35 -3.33 -0.38
C PHE A 689 14.06 -3.81 0.91
N GLN A 690 13.58 -4.90 1.51
CA GLN A 690 14.19 -5.48 2.71
C GLN A 690 15.56 -6.11 2.40
N VAL A 691 15.71 -6.77 1.24
CA VAL A 691 17.01 -7.27 0.77
C VAL A 691 18.02 -6.13 0.59
N SER A 692 17.60 -4.99 0.02
CA SER A 692 18.44 -3.79 -0.12
C SER A 692 18.82 -3.17 1.24
N LYS A 693 17.87 -3.07 2.19
CA LYS A 693 18.14 -2.62 3.57
C LYS A 693 19.18 -3.54 4.25
N LEU A 694 19.02 -4.86 4.14
CA LEU A 694 19.95 -5.85 4.71
C LEU A 694 21.34 -5.80 4.06
N CYS A 695 21.42 -5.68 2.73
CA CYS A 695 22.68 -5.44 2.02
C CYS A 695 23.37 -4.17 2.53
N THR A 696 22.61 -3.09 2.78
CA THR A 696 23.15 -1.83 3.29
C THR A 696 23.73 -1.97 4.71
N VAL A 697 23.10 -2.74 5.60
CA VAL A 697 23.63 -3.04 6.96
C VAL A 697 24.94 -3.82 6.85
N LEU A 698 24.98 -4.87 6.04
CA LEU A 698 26.17 -5.71 5.82
C LEU A 698 27.32 -4.95 5.15
N GLN A 699 27.03 -4.14 4.12
CA GLN A 699 28.04 -3.29 3.45
C GLN A 699 28.66 -2.27 4.40
N LYS A 700 27.86 -1.64 5.29
CA LYS A 700 28.38 -0.71 6.31
C LYS A 700 29.35 -1.43 7.26
N ALA A 701 28.97 -2.61 7.76
CA ALA A 701 29.80 -3.40 8.65
C ALA A 701 31.13 -3.81 7.99
N ILE A 702 31.08 -4.26 6.73
CA ILE A 702 32.26 -4.67 5.97
C ILE A 702 33.20 -3.50 5.66
N ARG A 703 32.66 -2.30 5.40
CA ARG A 703 33.47 -1.10 5.15
C ARG A 703 34.24 -0.68 6.40
N GLU A 704 33.60 -0.78 7.57
CA GLU A 704 34.24 -0.55 8.88
C GLU A 704 35.34 -1.60 9.16
N VAL A 705 35.07 -2.87 8.89
CA VAL A 705 36.06 -3.97 9.04
C VAL A 705 37.29 -3.81 8.14
N LEU A 706 37.10 -3.32 6.91
CA LEU A 706 38.16 -3.02 5.95
C LEU A 706 38.91 -1.70 6.23
N GLY A 707 38.45 -0.88 7.17
CA GLY A 707 38.94 0.50 7.35
C GLY A 707 38.72 1.39 6.12
N SER A 708 37.81 0.99 5.22
CA SER A 708 37.58 1.65 3.93
C SER A 708 36.64 2.86 4.06
N THR A 709 36.89 3.90 3.28
CA THR A 709 36.02 5.10 3.25
C THR A 709 34.67 4.82 2.58
N GLY A 710 33.77 5.80 2.59
CA GLY A 710 32.53 5.75 1.81
C GLY A 710 32.72 5.65 0.28
N TRP A 711 33.93 5.92 -0.22
CA TRP A 711 34.26 5.92 -1.64
C TRP A 711 34.76 4.56 -2.12
N ASP A 712 34.13 4.02 -3.15
CA ASP A 712 34.61 2.83 -3.84
C ASP A 712 35.71 3.20 -4.85
N VAL A 713 36.92 2.68 -4.63
CA VAL A 713 38.06 2.94 -5.52
C VAL A 713 37.92 2.09 -6.79
N LEU A 714 37.44 2.71 -7.86
CA LEU A 714 37.45 2.13 -9.21
C LEU A 714 38.88 2.06 -9.76
N VAL A 715 39.66 1.09 -9.30
CA VAL A 715 40.97 0.78 -9.89
C VAL A 715 40.75 0.09 -11.25
N PRO A 716 41.21 0.64 -12.39
CA PRO A 716 41.18 -0.06 -13.67
C PRO A 716 42.24 -1.18 -13.69
N GLY A 717 41.90 -2.31 -13.08
CA GLY A 717 42.70 -3.54 -13.11
C GLY A 717 42.29 -4.48 -14.24
N VAL A 718 43.24 -5.26 -14.76
CA VAL A 718 42.95 -6.32 -15.76
C VAL A 718 42.80 -7.67 -15.04
N ALA A 719 41.57 -8.06 -14.76
CA ALA A 719 41.27 -9.38 -14.23
C ALA A 719 41.39 -10.46 -15.33
N HIS A 720 42.05 -11.57 -15.01
CA HIS A 720 42.17 -12.73 -15.87
C HIS A 720 41.56 -13.95 -15.16
N GLY A 721 40.81 -14.78 -15.88
CA GLY A 721 40.17 -15.98 -15.33
C GLY A 721 39.74 -16.96 -16.40
N THR A 722 39.55 -18.22 -16.01
CA THR A 722 39.15 -19.31 -16.90
C THR A 722 37.67 -19.64 -16.68
N LEU A 723 36.85 -19.52 -17.72
CA LEU A 723 35.44 -19.89 -17.64
C LEU A 723 35.31 -21.42 -17.57
N MET A 724 35.09 -21.97 -16.37
CA MET A 724 34.90 -23.40 -16.16
C MET A 724 33.44 -23.77 -16.41
N ARG A 725 33.18 -24.51 -17.49
CA ARG A 725 31.87 -25.15 -17.69
C ARG A 725 31.71 -26.27 -16.66
N PRO A 726 30.56 -26.40 -15.96
CA PRO A 726 30.26 -27.61 -15.20
C PRO A 726 30.41 -28.84 -16.10
N ARG A 727 30.92 -29.94 -15.56
CA ARG A 727 30.81 -31.25 -16.23
C ARG A 727 29.40 -31.76 -15.96
N ASP A 728 28.68 -32.05 -17.05
CA ASP A 728 27.37 -32.69 -17.04
C ASP A 728 27.40 -34.08 -16.36
#